data_AF-A0A9X2M857-F1
#
_entry.id   AF-A0A9X2M857-F1
#
_cell.length_a   1.000
_cell.length_b   1.000
_cell.length_c   1.000
_cell.angle_alpha   90.00
_cell.angle_beta   90.00
_cell.angle_gamma   90.00
#
_symmetry.space_group_name_H-M   'P 1'
#
loop_
_entity.id
_entity.type
_entity.pdbx_description
1 polymer ?
#
loop_
_entity_poly.entity_id
_entity_poly.type
_entity_poly.pdbx_seq_one_letter_code
_entity_poly.pdbx_strand_id
1 'polypeptide(L)'
;MYNYFEFNDNVINDIAIVYEIDKPSLSKKQIDTISIPSRHGEIFNGCSYDPIEVKVSMLIQGDDEADYKDRLKTLHEIFKTTEEVKVAFSKDKFLFGIVSDEFRPENKTKESSYATIKIICHIPYCYSNDLKLFNMEDDNKSIIATNEGGEPALPFISIGFSRDTHYVQLENTQTGQRILVGAYPSLSLTSVKKKSLILHDDCTTLQNWSQSASSIDSNRSSNGTASIANNGNGICLGTMGDGSTTWKGMSIRTQNLSDELDEFSVQAYLKHNSTGKNGDPTILDIKADTSTGTVGEKTVYYEVKVASLNVRTGPGTKYKKIGALKRGHKITSYTLEKGWIKFKYTSSKTGYVCDDYCKKVTKTNQVSVEMQNMIVVSTGKGNVNLRATPHYSAKLVTTIRTGEAVRVIKYKYMDKDKDGNVRYYYKLAKKYKDKYAGYICTGNLKSASAVSVDYDYSSDANIADDKTGVISLYLFDINGSSLAKIEFIDEQKYFEYTKPLVRIGNRTVLQDTTKVPKPKSSIVDDNGTLKTTNYLSGKLGDWNEFYGKVTLKRYKENNKYVWDVVVQKIVDGVVKKTMATHNIKYTDLPTNKLAYVVLYIGTNAASMAKSCAMSLTDLKIYNLNPGTGTEVVENNKIYFQEGDILDLDFNTRTAYLNHDECNDIVDIGSRFFNIGTGDTEIKFNSDDTGLNADITFRENWFGTVD
;
A
#
# COMPACT_ATOMS: atom_id res chain seq x y z
N MET A 1 -0.26 39.38 -30.97
CA MET A 1 -1.24 38.95 -29.94
C MET A 1 -1.18 37.44 -29.95
N TYR A 2 -0.83 36.80 -28.84
CA TYR A 2 -0.74 35.34 -28.77
C TYR A 2 -2.08 34.80 -28.28
N ASN A 3 -2.56 33.71 -28.87
CA ASN A 3 -3.84 33.12 -28.48
C ASN A 3 -3.65 32.34 -27.18
N TYR A 4 -4.61 32.44 -26.26
CA TYR A 4 -4.57 31.65 -25.03
C TYR A 4 -4.80 30.18 -25.37
N PHE A 5 -3.99 29.30 -24.77
CA PHE A 5 -4.16 27.86 -24.89
C PHE A 5 -3.69 27.17 -23.63
N GLU A 6 -4.59 26.41 -23.03
CA GLU A 6 -4.37 25.60 -21.85
C GLU A 6 -4.82 24.16 -22.15
N PHE A 7 -4.01 23.19 -21.75
CA PHE A 7 -4.28 21.77 -21.96
C PHE A 7 -3.97 21.00 -20.69
N ASN A 8 -4.97 20.31 -20.14
CA ASN A 8 -4.90 19.57 -18.88
C ASN A 8 -4.34 20.44 -17.73
N ASP A 9 -4.94 21.62 -17.52
CA ASP A 9 -4.53 22.65 -16.55
C ASP A 9 -3.09 23.21 -16.71
N ASN A 10 -2.39 22.88 -17.80
CA ASN A 10 -1.08 23.46 -18.15
C ASN A 10 -1.25 24.58 -19.17
N VAL A 11 -0.81 25.79 -18.83
CA VAL A 11 -0.81 26.96 -19.73
C VAL A 11 0.30 26.80 -20.77
N ILE A 12 -0.05 26.44 -22.00
CA ILE A 12 0.91 26.11 -23.06
C ILE A 12 1.68 27.36 -23.52
N ASN A 13 1.09 28.55 -23.34
CA ASN A 13 1.74 29.83 -23.64
C ASN A 13 3.08 30.08 -22.90
N ASP A 14 3.30 29.42 -21.75
CA ASP A 14 4.56 29.53 -21.00
C ASP A 14 5.68 28.68 -21.62
N ILE A 15 5.30 27.64 -22.38
CA ILE A 15 6.21 26.64 -22.97
C ILE A 15 6.46 26.94 -24.45
N ALA A 16 5.41 27.34 -25.18
CA ALA A 16 5.42 27.59 -26.63
C ALA A 16 4.54 28.78 -27.04
N ILE A 17 4.91 29.43 -28.13
CA ILE A 17 4.20 30.58 -28.69
C ILE A 17 3.05 30.10 -29.58
N VAL A 18 1.82 30.14 -29.07
CA VAL A 18 0.62 29.82 -29.85
C VAL A 18 0.22 31.02 -30.72
N TYR A 19 0.26 30.84 -32.04
CA TYR A 19 0.04 31.92 -33.01
C TYR A 19 -1.28 31.79 -33.79
N GLU A 20 -1.87 30.60 -33.87
CA GLU A 20 -3.12 30.35 -34.59
C GLU A 20 -3.92 29.23 -33.90
N ILE A 21 -5.24 29.42 -33.81
CA ILE A 21 -6.19 28.44 -33.31
C ILE A 21 -7.38 28.41 -34.27
N ASP A 22 -7.44 27.38 -35.11
CA ASP A 22 -8.56 27.09 -36.02
C ASP A 22 -9.62 26.30 -35.25
N LYS A 23 -10.58 27.02 -34.67
CA LYS A 23 -11.72 26.46 -33.91
C LYS A 23 -13.05 26.84 -34.58
N PRO A 24 -13.89 25.86 -35.00
CA PRO A 24 -15.16 26.16 -35.65
C PRO A 24 -16.23 26.52 -34.60
N SER A 25 -16.82 27.72 -34.72
CA SER A 25 -17.84 28.22 -33.79
C SER A 25 -19.05 27.30 -33.63
N LEU A 26 -19.38 26.53 -34.67
CA LEU A 26 -20.41 25.48 -34.65
C LEU A 26 -19.84 24.23 -35.31
N SER A 27 -20.11 23.07 -34.72
CA SER A 27 -19.78 21.80 -35.36
C SER A 27 -20.64 21.55 -36.61
N LYS A 28 -20.14 20.67 -37.48
CA LYS A 28 -20.88 20.19 -38.65
C LYS A 28 -22.12 19.43 -38.19
N LYS A 29 -23.25 19.68 -38.86
CA LYS A 29 -24.52 19.00 -38.62
C LYS A 29 -24.69 17.84 -39.60
N GLN A 30 -24.89 16.63 -39.09
CA GLN A 30 -25.44 15.53 -39.86
C GLN A 30 -26.96 15.64 -39.85
N ILE A 31 -27.58 15.63 -41.03
CA ILE A 31 -29.04 15.69 -41.19
C ILE A 31 -29.48 14.36 -41.78
N ASP A 32 -30.41 13.69 -41.12
CA ASP A 32 -31.03 12.47 -41.62
C ASP A 32 -32.30 12.82 -42.42
N THR A 33 -32.45 12.22 -43.60
CA THR A 33 -33.56 12.50 -44.51
C THR A 33 -34.13 11.23 -45.13
N ILE A 34 -35.47 11.19 -45.26
CA ILE A 34 -36.20 10.12 -45.93
C ILE A 34 -36.58 10.63 -47.33
N SER A 35 -35.95 10.05 -48.34
CA SER A 35 -36.30 10.27 -49.75
C SER A 35 -37.45 9.35 -50.17
N ILE A 36 -38.53 9.90 -50.73
CA ILE A 36 -39.71 9.13 -51.18
C ILE A 36 -39.85 9.30 -52.71
N PRO A 37 -39.63 8.24 -53.53
CA PRO A 37 -39.55 8.37 -54.99
C PRO A 37 -40.77 8.98 -55.70
N SER A 38 -41.95 8.95 -55.07
CA SER A 38 -43.20 9.51 -55.62
C SER A 38 -43.41 11.00 -55.34
N ARG A 39 -42.44 11.69 -54.73
CA ARG A 39 -42.51 13.12 -54.35
C ARG A 39 -41.19 13.81 -54.70
N HIS A 40 -41.26 15.09 -55.08
CA HIS A 40 -40.08 15.94 -55.18
C HIS A 40 -39.65 16.43 -53.79
N GLY A 41 -38.36 16.25 -53.47
CA GLY A 41 -37.77 16.62 -52.17
C GLY A 41 -37.77 15.47 -51.16
N GLU A 42 -37.19 15.73 -49.99
CA GLU A 42 -36.98 14.76 -48.92
C GLU A 42 -37.69 15.19 -47.63
N ILE A 43 -37.93 14.25 -46.72
CA ILE A 43 -38.53 14.50 -45.40
C ILE A 43 -37.41 14.51 -44.36
N PHE A 44 -37.31 15.57 -43.56
CA PHE A 44 -36.39 15.65 -42.42
C PHE A 44 -36.74 14.59 -41.37
N ASN A 45 -35.78 13.75 -41.01
CA ASN A 45 -35.93 12.65 -40.04
C ASN A 45 -35.15 12.88 -38.74
N GLY A 46 -34.33 13.94 -38.67
CA GLY A 46 -33.57 14.31 -37.48
C GLY A 46 -32.23 14.94 -37.84
N CYS A 47 -31.48 15.35 -36.82
CA CYS A 47 -30.09 15.76 -36.98
C CYS A 47 -29.28 15.57 -35.71
N SER A 48 -27.98 15.37 -35.86
CA SER A 48 -26.97 15.43 -34.80
C SER A 48 -25.84 16.37 -35.21
N TYR A 49 -24.99 16.74 -34.27
CA TYR A 49 -23.75 17.45 -34.55
C TYR A 49 -22.55 16.51 -34.39
N ASP A 50 -21.55 16.68 -35.24
CA ASP A 50 -20.28 15.96 -35.18
C ASP A 50 -19.44 16.43 -33.96
N PRO A 51 -18.42 15.67 -33.53
CA PRO A 51 -17.36 16.18 -32.67
C PRO A 51 -16.75 17.47 -33.18
N ILE A 52 -16.30 18.35 -32.27
CA ILE A 52 -15.58 19.57 -32.63
C ILE A 52 -14.11 19.20 -32.83
N GLU A 53 -13.54 19.56 -33.98
CA GLU A 53 -12.10 19.47 -34.22
C GLU A 53 -11.48 20.87 -34.14
N VAL A 54 -10.47 21.05 -33.31
CA VAL A 54 -9.71 22.30 -33.19
C VAL A 54 -8.26 22.05 -33.58
N LYS A 55 -7.69 22.89 -34.45
CA LYS A 55 -6.24 22.85 -34.76
C LYS A 55 -5.53 23.98 -34.05
N VAL A 56 -4.46 23.66 -33.34
CA VAL A 56 -3.63 24.64 -32.62
C VAL A 56 -2.24 24.64 -33.24
N SER A 57 -1.84 25.78 -33.80
CA SER A 57 -0.52 25.97 -34.41
C SER A 57 0.37 26.82 -33.49
N MET A 58 1.55 26.28 -33.17
CA MET A 58 2.48 26.84 -32.18
C MET A 58 3.93 26.83 -32.66
N LEU A 59 4.71 27.81 -32.18
CA LEU A 59 6.14 27.92 -32.37
C LEU A 59 6.81 27.57 -31.03
N ILE A 60 7.58 26.49 -31.04
CA ILE A 60 8.37 26.03 -29.90
C ILE A 60 9.76 26.61 -30.11
N GLN A 61 10.22 27.45 -29.18
CA GLN A 61 11.53 28.10 -29.23
C GLN A 61 12.16 28.01 -27.84
N GLY A 62 13.42 27.58 -27.79
CA GLY A 62 14.23 27.64 -26.58
C GLY A 62 15.35 28.68 -26.69
N ASP A 63 15.94 29.02 -25.55
CA ASP A 63 17.12 29.90 -25.49
C ASP A 63 18.40 29.22 -26.03
N ASP A 64 18.47 27.89 -25.92
CA ASP A 64 19.51 27.04 -26.53
C ASP A 64 18.97 25.66 -26.96
N GLU A 65 19.85 24.82 -27.56
CA GLU A 65 19.49 23.47 -28.05
C GLU A 65 19.07 22.50 -26.92
N ALA A 66 19.42 22.76 -25.66
CA ALA A 66 19.02 21.95 -24.51
C ALA A 66 17.67 22.39 -23.95
N ASP A 67 17.44 23.70 -23.77
CA ASP A 67 16.13 24.26 -23.38
C ASP A 67 15.05 23.91 -24.41
N TYR A 68 15.36 24.03 -25.70
CA TYR A 68 14.45 23.61 -26.78
C TYR A 68 14.03 22.13 -26.67
N LYS A 69 14.97 21.23 -26.32
CA LYS A 69 14.67 19.80 -26.14
C LYS A 69 13.86 19.52 -24.88
N ASP A 70 14.05 20.28 -23.81
CA ASP A 70 13.29 20.11 -22.58
C ASP A 70 11.85 20.65 -22.73
N ARG A 71 11.66 21.78 -23.43
CA ARG A 71 10.34 22.28 -23.85
C ARG A 71 9.60 21.26 -24.73
N LEU A 72 10.27 20.69 -25.73
CA LEU A 72 9.70 19.61 -26.56
C LEU A 72 9.26 18.40 -25.74
N LYS A 73 10.11 17.94 -24.81
CA LYS A 73 9.82 16.81 -23.94
C LYS A 73 8.64 17.09 -23.00
N THR A 74 8.58 18.32 -22.48
CA THR A 74 7.48 18.76 -21.60
C THR A 74 6.15 18.76 -22.36
N LEU A 75 6.11 19.31 -23.59
CA LEU A 75 4.93 19.25 -24.45
C LEU A 75 4.55 17.80 -24.82
N HIS A 76 5.53 16.92 -25.06
CA HIS A 76 5.26 15.51 -25.32
C HIS A 76 4.54 14.82 -24.14
N GLU A 77 4.98 15.04 -22.90
CA GLU A 77 4.32 14.45 -21.73
C GLU A 77 2.97 15.11 -21.42
N ILE A 78 2.80 16.42 -21.66
CA ILE A 78 1.51 17.12 -21.49
C ILE A 78 0.44 16.62 -22.49
N PHE A 79 0.80 16.49 -23.78
CA PHE A 79 -0.14 16.06 -24.82
C PHE A 79 -0.41 14.55 -24.84
N LYS A 80 0.32 13.76 -24.05
CA LYS A 80 0.19 12.30 -23.93
C LYS A 80 -0.85 11.94 -22.87
N THR A 81 -2.12 12.11 -23.23
CA THR A 81 -3.26 11.69 -22.38
C THR A 81 -3.87 10.39 -22.89
N THR A 82 -4.51 9.64 -21.99
CA THR A 82 -5.25 8.40 -22.32
C THR A 82 -6.76 8.57 -22.29
N GLU A 83 -7.24 9.74 -21.85
CA GLU A 83 -8.63 10.13 -21.64
C GLU A 83 -8.82 11.58 -22.10
N GLU A 84 -10.06 12.03 -22.25
CA GLU A 84 -10.36 13.44 -22.52
C GLU A 84 -9.99 14.31 -21.31
N VAL A 85 -9.35 15.44 -21.57
CA VAL A 85 -8.89 16.39 -20.55
C VAL A 85 -9.49 17.77 -20.78
N LYS A 86 -9.41 18.63 -19.77
CA LYS A 86 -9.79 20.04 -19.87
C LYS A 86 -8.88 20.76 -20.89
N VAL A 87 -9.50 21.42 -21.86
CA VAL A 87 -8.83 22.21 -22.90
C VAL A 87 -9.48 23.58 -22.97
N ALA A 88 -8.71 24.66 -22.79
CA ALA A 88 -9.24 26.03 -22.81
C ALA A 88 -8.54 26.88 -23.87
N PHE A 89 -9.35 27.67 -24.60
CA PHE A 89 -8.89 28.60 -25.65
C PHE A 89 -9.16 30.08 -25.26
N SER A 90 -9.96 30.30 -24.22
CA SER A 90 -10.10 31.56 -23.50
C SER A 90 -9.82 31.30 -22.01
N LYS A 91 -9.68 32.36 -21.20
CA LYS A 91 -9.40 32.21 -19.76
C LYS A 91 -10.61 31.78 -18.94
N ASP A 92 -11.80 31.96 -19.48
CA ASP A 92 -13.05 31.91 -18.72
C ASP A 92 -13.90 30.68 -19.12
N LYS A 93 -13.51 29.95 -20.17
CA LYS A 93 -14.26 28.80 -20.70
C LYS A 93 -13.36 27.68 -21.21
N PHE A 94 -13.84 26.45 -21.12
CA PHE A 94 -13.13 25.25 -21.54
C PHE A 94 -14.04 24.24 -22.25
N LEU A 95 -13.42 23.25 -22.89
CA LEU A 95 -14.04 22.06 -23.46
C LEU A 95 -13.33 20.81 -22.90
N PHE A 96 -13.93 19.64 -23.08
CA PHE A 96 -13.23 18.37 -22.91
C PHE A 96 -12.77 17.85 -24.28
N GLY A 97 -11.51 17.44 -24.37
CA GLY A 97 -10.96 16.92 -25.61
C GLY A 97 -9.63 16.19 -25.46
N ILE A 98 -9.17 15.59 -26.54
CA ILE A 98 -7.93 14.80 -26.60
C ILE A 98 -7.16 15.09 -27.89
N VAL A 99 -5.83 14.98 -27.85
CA VAL A 99 -5.01 15.09 -29.06
C VAL A 99 -5.26 13.86 -29.95
N SER A 100 -5.79 14.12 -31.14
CA SER A 100 -6.31 13.12 -32.08
C SER A 100 -5.34 12.71 -33.18
N ASP A 101 -4.21 13.42 -33.29
CA ASP A 101 -3.25 13.29 -34.39
C ASP A 101 -1.81 13.37 -33.86
N GLU A 102 -0.85 13.05 -34.70
CA GLU A 102 0.56 12.93 -34.30
C GLU A 102 1.24 14.29 -34.02
N PHE A 103 1.85 14.41 -32.83
CA PHE A 103 2.69 15.56 -32.50
C PHE A 103 4.03 15.46 -33.26
N ARG A 104 4.10 16.08 -34.44
CA ARG A 104 5.31 16.18 -35.26
C ARG A 104 5.79 17.64 -35.41
N PRO A 105 6.75 18.08 -34.58
CA PRO A 105 7.39 19.38 -34.75
C PRO A 105 8.31 19.41 -35.99
N GLU A 106 8.15 20.43 -36.83
CA GLU A 106 8.97 20.73 -38.00
C GLU A 106 10.07 21.74 -37.65
N ASN A 107 11.33 21.30 -37.72
CA ASN A 107 12.49 22.11 -37.34
C ASN A 107 12.68 23.33 -38.24
N LYS A 108 12.78 24.52 -37.63
CA LYS A 108 13.12 25.78 -38.29
C LYS A 108 14.60 26.13 -38.09
N THR A 109 15.10 25.96 -36.86
CA THR A 109 16.52 26.05 -36.51
C THR A 109 16.89 24.84 -35.61
N LYS A 110 18.03 24.86 -34.90
CA LYS A 110 18.32 23.81 -33.90
C LYS A 110 17.62 24.06 -32.56
N GLU A 111 17.17 25.29 -32.37
CA GLU A 111 16.60 25.85 -31.14
C GLU A 111 15.11 26.19 -31.30
N SER A 112 14.53 25.95 -32.50
CA SER A 112 13.12 26.26 -32.78
C SER A 112 12.46 25.35 -33.82
N SER A 113 11.17 25.06 -33.61
CA SER A 113 10.31 24.30 -34.53
C SER A 113 8.87 24.79 -34.52
N TYR A 114 8.20 24.69 -35.67
CA TYR A 114 6.75 24.81 -35.75
C TYR A 114 6.09 23.48 -35.41
N ALA A 115 4.95 23.50 -34.75
CA ALA A 115 4.13 22.31 -34.54
C ALA A 115 2.65 22.68 -34.71
N THR A 116 1.87 21.77 -35.28
CA THR A 116 0.41 21.87 -35.30
C THR A 116 -0.14 20.61 -34.65
N ILE A 117 -1.06 20.77 -33.70
CA ILE A 117 -1.79 19.65 -33.10
C ILE A 117 -3.27 19.74 -33.45
N LYS A 118 -3.92 18.58 -33.54
CA LYS A 118 -5.35 18.47 -33.77
C LYS A 118 -6.03 17.88 -32.53
N ILE A 119 -6.87 18.68 -31.88
CA ILE A 119 -7.64 18.28 -30.70
C ILE A 119 -9.05 17.93 -31.16
N ILE A 120 -9.56 16.78 -30.74
CA ILE A 120 -10.96 16.41 -30.91
C ILE A 120 -11.68 16.52 -29.58
N CYS A 121 -12.81 17.22 -29.57
CA CYS A 121 -13.73 17.31 -28.45
C CYS A 121 -14.99 16.52 -28.83
N HIS A 122 -15.18 15.32 -28.26
CA HIS A 122 -16.30 14.45 -28.65
C HIS A 122 -17.65 15.02 -28.20
N ILE A 123 -17.65 15.77 -27.10
CA ILE A 123 -18.81 16.49 -26.57
C ILE A 123 -18.74 17.95 -27.08
N PRO A 124 -19.65 18.40 -27.96
CA PRO A 124 -19.60 19.72 -28.61
C PRO A 124 -20.14 20.86 -27.71
N TYR A 125 -19.91 20.78 -26.40
CA TYR A 125 -20.30 21.82 -25.43
C TYR A 125 -19.05 22.46 -24.82
N CYS A 126 -19.10 23.78 -24.73
CA CYS A 126 -18.12 24.59 -24.02
C CYS A 126 -18.72 25.03 -22.68
N TYR A 127 -17.92 24.97 -21.62
CA TYR A 127 -18.34 25.17 -20.24
C TYR A 127 -17.64 26.38 -19.63
N SER A 128 -18.33 27.12 -18.76
CA SER A 128 -17.70 28.19 -17.95
C SER A 128 -16.67 27.59 -17.00
N ASN A 129 -15.55 28.27 -16.75
CA ASN A 129 -14.60 27.90 -15.69
C ASN A 129 -15.19 28.12 -14.29
N ASP A 130 -16.11 29.07 -14.14
CA ASP A 130 -16.80 29.35 -12.88
C ASP A 130 -18.01 28.43 -12.68
N LEU A 131 -18.28 28.12 -11.40
CA LEU A 131 -19.52 27.49 -10.96
C LEU A 131 -20.44 28.59 -10.44
N LYS A 132 -21.69 28.61 -10.90
CA LYS A 132 -22.72 29.45 -10.28
C LYS A 132 -23.26 28.75 -9.03
N LEU A 133 -23.49 29.54 -7.99
CA LEU A 133 -24.03 29.15 -6.71
C LEU A 133 -25.20 30.08 -6.40
N PHE A 134 -26.37 29.50 -6.12
CA PHE A 134 -27.58 30.21 -5.72
C PHE A 134 -28.06 29.61 -4.40
N ASN A 135 -28.13 30.43 -3.36
CA ASN A 135 -28.54 30.02 -2.02
C ASN A 135 -30.02 30.39 -1.79
N MET A 136 -30.67 29.72 -0.85
CA MET A 136 -31.98 30.14 -0.37
C MET A 136 -31.85 31.44 0.43
N GLU A 137 -32.69 32.42 0.13
CA GLU A 137 -32.83 33.63 0.95
C GLU A 137 -33.79 33.38 2.11
N ASP A 138 -33.55 34.03 3.25
CA ASP A 138 -34.43 33.94 4.43
C ASP A 138 -35.90 34.21 4.06
N ASP A 139 -36.82 33.46 4.70
CA ASP A 139 -38.28 33.42 4.48
C ASP A 139 -38.80 32.86 3.12
N ASN A 140 -37.98 32.70 2.08
CA ASN A 140 -38.44 32.17 0.78
C ASN A 140 -38.04 30.71 0.55
N LYS A 141 -39.02 29.79 0.59
CA LYS A 141 -38.84 28.36 0.20
C LYS A 141 -38.68 28.15 -1.32
N SER A 142 -37.93 29.00 -2.00
CA SER A 142 -37.71 28.98 -3.45
C SER A 142 -36.39 29.65 -3.81
N ILE A 143 -35.66 29.05 -4.75
CA ILE A 143 -34.43 29.61 -5.31
C ILE A 143 -34.68 29.95 -6.78
N ILE A 144 -34.31 31.17 -7.19
CA ILE A 144 -34.29 31.56 -8.59
C ILE A 144 -32.87 31.37 -9.10
N ALA A 145 -32.67 30.37 -9.95
CA ALA A 145 -31.38 30.03 -10.52
C ALA A 145 -31.29 30.56 -11.95
N THR A 146 -30.40 31.53 -12.20
CA THR A 146 -30.23 32.20 -13.49
C THR A 146 -29.10 31.56 -14.31
N ASN A 147 -29.45 30.95 -15.44
CA ASN A 147 -28.51 30.36 -16.39
C ASN A 147 -28.35 31.29 -17.62
N GLU A 148 -27.22 31.99 -17.69
CA GLU A 148 -26.76 32.81 -18.82
C GLU A 148 -26.03 31.96 -19.88
N GLY A 149 -25.94 30.64 -19.65
CA GLY A 149 -25.57 29.63 -20.63
C GLY A 149 -26.48 29.64 -21.87
N GLY A 150 -25.95 29.12 -22.97
CA GLY A 150 -26.70 28.93 -24.21
C GLY A 150 -27.53 27.65 -24.23
N GLU A 151 -27.31 26.74 -23.28
CA GLU A 151 -27.91 25.42 -23.20
C GLU A 151 -28.44 25.13 -21.77
N PRO A 152 -29.36 24.17 -21.59
CA PRO A 152 -29.81 23.77 -20.26
C PRO A 152 -28.72 23.08 -19.45
N ALA A 153 -28.57 23.47 -18.18
CA ALA A 153 -27.58 22.91 -17.26
C ALA A 153 -28.19 21.88 -16.30
N LEU A 154 -27.39 20.90 -15.86
CA LEU A 154 -27.75 19.94 -14.82
C LEU A 154 -27.26 20.44 -13.45
N PRO A 155 -28.15 20.64 -12.46
CA PRO A 155 -27.74 21.12 -11.15
C PRO A 155 -27.21 20.04 -10.22
N PHE A 156 -26.43 20.48 -9.24
CA PHE A 156 -26.21 19.80 -7.98
C PHE A 156 -26.91 20.63 -6.90
N ILE A 157 -27.83 20.01 -6.15
CA ILE A 157 -28.64 20.70 -5.13
C ILE A 157 -28.34 20.09 -3.77
N SER A 158 -27.88 20.89 -2.82
CA SER A 158 -27.65 20.49 -1.43
C SER A 158 -28.74 21.10 -0.54
N ILE A 159 -29.24 20.33 0.43
CA ILE A 159 -30.36 20.73 1.30
C ILE A 159 -30.01 20.37 2.75
N GLY A 160 -29.94 21.38 3.62
CA GLY A 160 -29.73 21.22 5.06
C GLY A 160 -31.05 21.30 5.83
N PHE A 161 -31.29 20.35 6.74
CA PHE A 161 -32.49 20.30 7.58
C PHE A 161 -32.25 20.92 8.97
N SER A 162 -33.15 21.81 9.39
CA SER A 162 -33.13 22.46 10.72
C SER A 162 -33.87 21.69 11.81
N ARG A 163 -34.52 20.57 11.46
CA ARG A 163 -35.24 19.69 12.39
C ARG A 163 -35.43 18.28 11.83
N ASP A 164 -35.88 17.37 12.69
CA ASP A 164 -36.43 16.07 12.27
C ASP A 164 -37.60 16.24 11.27
N THR A 165 -37.46 15.69 10.07
CA THR A 165 -38.28 15.99 8.87
C THR A 165 -38.70 14.73 8.12
N HIS A 166 -39.92 14.71 7.56
CA HIS A 166 -40.49 13.54 6.87
C HIS A 166 -40.30 13.56 5.35
N TYR A 167 -40.31 14.72 4.71
CA TYR A 167 -40.11 14.81 3.26
C TYR A 167 -39.49 16.13 2.82
N VAL A 168 -38.89 16.12 1.63
CA VAL A 168 -38.68 17.34 0.84
C VAL A 168 -39.09 17.06 -0.61
N GLN A 169 -39.85 17.98 -1.20
CA GLN A 169 -40.23 17.98 -2.60
C GLN A 169 -39.63 19.21 -3.28
N LEU A 170 -38.87 19.00 -4.35
CA LEU A 170 -38.40 20.04 -5.25
C LEU A 170 -39.33 20.11 -6.46
N GLU A 171 -39.65 21.31 -6.91
CA GLU A 171 -40.47 21.57 -8.11
C GLU A 171 -39.84 22.66 -8.97
N ASN A 172 -39.50 22.32 -10.21
CA ASN A 172 -39.22 23.32 -11.25
C ASN A 172 -40.57 23.89 -11.71
N THR A 173 -40.83 25.17 -11.42
CA THR A 173 -42.16 25.77 -11.62
C THR A 173 -42.50 26.06 -13.08
N GLN A 174 -41.50 26.04 -13.96
CA GLN A 174 -41.67 26.27 -15.40
C GLN A 174 -41.99 24.98 -16.15
N THR A 175 -41.34 23.87 -15.79
CA THR A 175 -41.55 22.57 -16.44
C THR A 175 -42.58 21.70 -15.73
N GLY A 176 -42.92 22.02 -14.48
CA GLY A 176 -43.76 21.20 -13.61
C GLY A 176 -43.10 19.87 -13.20
N GLN A 177 -41.81 19.70 -13.46
CA GLN A 177 -41.05 18.51 -13.06
C GLN A 177 -40.76 18.57 -11.55
N ARG A 178 -40.93 17.42 -10.89
CA ARG A 178 -40.85 17.31 -9.44
C ARG A 178 -39.96 16.14 -9.01
N ILE A 179 -39.32 16.30 -7.87
CA ILE A 179 -38.61 15.23 -7.14
C ILE A 179 -39.13 15.24 -5.72
N LEU A 180 -39.56 14.09 -5.22
CA LEU A 180 -39.95 13.89 -3.82
C LEU A 180 -38.95 12.93 -3.18
N VAL A 181 -38.39 13.32 -2.03
CA VAL A 181 -37.50 12.49 -1.22
C VAL A 181 -38.08 12.37 0.19
N GLY A 182 -38.23 11.15 0.69
CA GLY A 182 -39.02 10.84 1.88
C GLY A 182 -40.49 10.57 1.53
N ALA A 183 -41.41 10.77 2.49
CA ALA A 183 -42.84 10.56 2.27
C ALA A 183 -43.70 11.51 3.13
N TYR A 184 -44.84 11.95 2.60
CA TYR A 184 -45.78 12.80 3.34
C TYR A 184 -46.29 12.09 4.61
N PRO A 185 -46.27 12.77 5.78
CA PRO A 185 -46.81 12.20 7.01
C PRO A 185 -48.35 12.19 7.00
N SER A 186 -48.94 11.12 7.51
CA SER A 186 -50.38 11.04 7.78
C SER A 186 -50.71 11.60 9.16
N LEU A 187 -51.71 12.49 9.24
CA LEU A 187 -52.13 13.15 10.48
C LEU A 187 -52.64 12.19 11.57
N SER A 188 -52.95 10.94 11.23
CA SER A 188 -53.47 9.94 12.17
C SER A 188 -52.40 9.07 12.84
N LEU A 189 -51.13 9.17 12.42
CA LEU A 189 -50.05 8.28 12.84
C LEU A 189 -49.00 9.03 13.66
N THR A 190 -48.32 8.34 14.58
CA THR A 190 -47.21 8.94 15.34
C THR A 190 -45.92 8.93 14.53
N SER A 191 -45.06 9.91 14.76
CA SER A 191 -43.76 10.02 14.07
C SER A 191 -42.67 9.24 14.79
N VAL A 192 -41.92 8.44 14.03
CA VAL A 192 -40.82 7.58 14.50
C VAL A 192 -39.65 7.73 13.52
N LYS A 193 -38.41 7.82 14.03
CA LYS A 193 -37.23 7.91 13.17
C LYS A 193 -37.08 6.66 12.30
N LYS A 194 -36.80 6.79 11.00
CA LYS A 194 -36.44 5.65 10.12
C LYS A 194 -35.14 4.99 10.59
N LYS A 195 -34.23 5.78 11.13
CA LYS A 195 -32.90 5.40 11.61
C LYS A 195 -32.54 6.32 12.77
N SER A 196 -31.99 5.80 13.86
CA SER A 196 -31.46 6.61 14.96
C SER A 196 -30.02 6.23 15.28
N LEU A 197 -29.20 7.22 15.62
CA LEU A 197 -27.82 7.02 16.08
C LEU A 197 -27.84 6.63 17.56
N ILE A 198 -27.28 5.46 17.89
CA ILE A 198 -27.27 4.88 19.24
C ILE A 198 -25.91 5.01 19.91
N LEU A 199 -24.84 4.95 19.11
CA LEU A 199 -23.47 5.20 19.56
C LEU A 199 -22.75 5.98 18.46
N HIS A 200 -22.06 7.04 18.84
CA HIS A 200 -20.97 7.63 18.07
C HIS A 200 -19.77 7.81 18.98
N ASP A 201 -18.64 7.27 18.57
CA ASP A 201 -17.34 7.44 19.21
C ASP A 201 -16.36 7.94 18.15
N ASP A 202 -15.82 9.13 18.35
CA ASP A 202 -14.82 9.77 17.47
C ASP A 202 -13.41 9.19 17.66
N CYS A 203 -13.25 8.24 18.59
CA CYS A 203 -12.00 7.57 18.92
C CYS A 203 -10.85 8.53 19.30
N THR A 204 -11.16 9.73 19.80
CA THR A 204 -10.16 10.69 20.32
C THR A 204 -9.85 10.45 21.81
N THR A 205 -10.69 9.70 22.52
CA THR A 205 -10.48 9.32 23.94
C THR A 205 -10.82 7.85 24.18
N LEU A 206 -10.35 7.31 25.32
CA LEU A 206 -10.68 5.96 25.77
C LEU A 206 -11.82 5.91 26.80
N GLN A 207 -12.51 7.02 27.08
CA GLN A 207 -13.48 7.08 28.20
C GLN A 207 -14.70 6.15 28.02
N ASN A 208 -15.14 5.97 26.77
CA ASN A 208 -16.26 5.08 26.42
C ASN A 208 -15.86 3.60 26.33
N TRP A 209 -14.57 3.31 26.52
CA TRP A 209 -13.96 2.00 26.29
C TRP A 209 -13.44 1.39 27.58
N SER A 210 -13.64 0.09 27.74
CA SER A 210 -13.20 -0.69 28.91
C SER A 210 -12.49 -1.96 28.48
N GLN A 211 -11.63 -2.51 29.34
CA GLN A 211 -10.92 -3.77 29.08
C GLN A 211 -11.93 -4.89 28.82
N SER A 212 -11.79 -5.60 27.69
CA SER A 212 -12.73 -6.65 27.32
C SER A 212 -12.35 -8.01 27.91
N ALA A 213 -13.33 -8.64 28.55
CA ALA A 213 -13.27 -10.05 28.97
C ALA A 213 -14.02 -10.99 27.99
N SER A 214 -14.59 -10.45 26.89
CA SER A 214 -15.34 -11.24 25.91
C SER A 214 -14.44 -12.21 25.16
N SER A 215 -14.96 -13.41 24.86
CA SER A 215 -14.20 -14.46 24.17
C SER A 215 -14.00 -14.12 22.68
N ILE A 216 -12.76 -13.79 22.30
CA ILE A 216 -12.30 -13.56 20.92
C ILE A 216 -11.61 -14.82 20.36
N ASP A 217 -11.06 -14.78 19.13
CA ASP A 217 -10.33 -15.94 18.57
C ASP A 217 -9.20 -16.39 19.52
N SER A 218 -9.08 -17.69 19.79
CA SER A 218 -8.16 -18.24 20.81
C SER A 218 -6.66 -18.07 20.52
N ASN A 219 -6.31 -17.61 19.32
CA ASN A 219 -4.94 -17.28 18.92
C ASN A 219 -4.58 -15.81 19.18
N ARG A 220 -5.36 -15.08 19.99
CA ARG A 220 -5.20 -13.66 20.33
C ARG A 220 -5.02 -13.45 21.84
N SER A 221 -3.98 -12.74 22.27
CA SER A 221 -3.90 -12.24 23.65
C SER A 221 -4.65 -10.93 23.78
N SER A 222 -5.31 -10.70 24.92
CA SER A 222 -6.18 -9.55 25.19
C SER A 222 -5.56 -8.49 26.12
N ASN A 223 -4.41 -8.80 26.73
CA ASN A 223 -3.80 -8.08 27.85
C ASN A 223 -2.85 -6.93 27.47
N GLY A 224 -2.70 -6.60 26.19
CA GLY A 224 -2.04 -5.37 25.74
C GLY A 224 -2.87 -4.13 26.06
N THR A 225 -2.25 -2.95 26.06
CA THR A 225 -2.93 -1.69 26.38
C THR A 225 -3.38 -0.94 25.12
N ALA A 226 -4.57 -0.32 25.20
CA ALA A 226 -5.00 0.67 24.24
C ALA A 226 -4.33 2.03 24.45
N SER A 227 -4.23 2.82 23.39
CA SER A 227 -3.75 4.20 23.41
C SER A 227 -4.43 5.01 22.31
N ILE A 228 -4.37 6.32 22.40
CA ILE A 228 -4.77 7.22 21.31
C ILE A 228 -3.53 7.47 20.45
N ALA A 229 -3.71 7.50 19.12
CA ALA A 229 -2.64 7.80 18.18
C ALA A 229 -2.06 9.20 18.43
N ASN A 230 -0.76 9.39 18.18
CA ASN A 230 -0.04 10.63 18.51
C ASN A 230 -0.57 11.90 17.81
N ASN A 231 -1.37 11.76 16.76
CA ASN A 231 -2.06 12.86 16.09
C ASN A 231 -3.42 13.22 16.75
N GLY A 232 -3.75 12.62 17.91
CA GLY A 232 -5.03 12.77 18.62
C GLY A 232 -6.18 11.92 18.07
N ASN A 233 -6.03 11.31 16.89
CA ASN A 233 -7.15 10.80 16.12
C ASN A 233 -7.08 9.28 15.89
N GLY A 234 -7.75 8.54 16.78
CA GLY A 234 -8.02 7.12 16.65
C GLY A 234 -7.35 6.26 17.73
N ILE A 235 -8.04 5.17 18.09
CA ILE A 235 -7.60 4.20 19.08
C ILE A 235 -6.67 3.19 18.43
N CYS A 236 -5.44 3.08 18.94
CA CYS A 236 -4.37 2.21 18.46
C CYS A 236 -3.82 1.28 19.55
N LEU A 237 -2.94 0.36 19.16
CA LEU A 237 -2.20 -0.50 20.07
C LEU A 237 -1.07 0.26 20.78
N GLY A 238 -1.21 0.49 22.08
CA GLY A 238 -0.16 1.12 22.89
C GLY A 238 0.95 0.15 23.28
N THR A 239 0.59 -1.04 23.78
CA THR A 239 1.54 -2.11 24.09
C THR A 239 1.00 -3.46 23.64
N MET A 240 1.89 -4.32 23.12
CA MET A 240 1.53 -5.72 22.83
C MET A 240 1.17 -6.46 24.13
N GLY A 241 0.14 -7.30 24.08
CA GLY A 241 -0.10 -8.25 25.15
C GLY A 241 1.02 -9.29 25.25
N ASP A 242 1.28 -9.79 26.46
CA ASP A 242 2.18 -10.93 26.65
C ASP A 242 1.48 -12.27 26.34
N GLY A 243 2.24 -13.37 26.38
CA GLY A 243 1.73 -14.73 26.18
C GLY A 243 2.27 -15.46 24.95
N SER A 244 1.75 -16.68 24.74
CA SER A 244 2.13 -17.63 23.70
C SER A 244 1.23 -17.65 22.46
N THR A 245 0.23 -16.77 22.41
CA THR A 245 -0.68 -16.62 21.28
C THR A 245 0.03 -16.08 20.03
N THR A 246 -0.53 -16.37 18.85
CA THR A 246 -0.02 -15.87 17.57
C THR A 246 -0.13 -14.35 17.48
N TRP A 247 -1.29 -13.81 17.81
CA TRP A 247 -1.52 -12.37 17.84
C TRP A 247 -1.37 -11.88 19.27
N LYS A 248 -0.51 -10.87 19.44
CA LYS A 248 -0.20 -10.20 20.69
C LYS A 248 -0.76 -8.80 20.64
N GLY A 249 -1.72 -8.50 21.51
CA GLY A 249 -2.55 -7.33 21.32
C GLY A 249 -3.41 -6.97 22.52
N MET A 250 -4.26 -5.98 22.30
CA MET A 250 -5.24 -5.47 23.24
C MET A 250 -6.64 -5.95 22.85
N SER A 251 -7.54 -6.06 23.82
CA SER A 251 -8.97 -6.20 23.57
C SER A 251 -9.75 -5.26 24.48
N ILE A 252 -10.44 -4.31 23.88
CA ILE A 252 -11.29 -3.33 24.59
C ILE A 252 -12.70 -3.39 24.03
N ARG A 253 -13.69 -2.98 24.82
CA ARG A 253 -15.10 -2.98 24.45
C ARG A 253 -15.77 -1.65 24.76
N THR A 254 -16.77 -1.31 23.98
CA THR A 254 -17.71 -0.25 24.33
C THR A 254 -18.46 -0.64 25.61
N GLN A 255 -19.05 0.36 26.28
CA GLN A 255 -20.17 0.11 27.19
C GLN A 255 -21.32 -0.60 26.44
N ASN A 256 -22.30 -1.11 27.19
CA ASN A 256 -23.53 -1.61 26.55
C ASN A 256 -24.22 -0.45 25.81
N LEU A 257 -24.82 -0.74 24.66
CA LEU A 257 -25.72 0.18 23.99
C LEU A 257 -26.94 0.46 24.88
N SER A 258 -27.58 1.62 24.70
CA SER A 258 -28.81 1.98 25.44
C SER A 258 -29.91 0.95 25.25
N ASP A 259 -29.98 0.40 24.03
CA ASP A 259 -30.96 -0.58 23.59
C ASP A 259 -30.28 -1.75 22.89
N GLU A 260 -30.76 -2.96 23.14
CA GLU A 260 -30.36 -4.14 22.37
C GLU A 260 -30.99 -4.08 20.97
N LEU A 261 -30.16 -3.96 19.93
CA LEU A 261 -30.61 -3.66 18.57
C LEU A 261 -30.89 -4.95 17.78
N ASP A 262 -32.11 -5.08 17.26
CA ASP A 262 -32.49 -6.20 16.39
C ASP A 262 -32.19 -5.93 14.90
N GLU A 263 -32.43 -4.69 14.46
CA GLU A 263 -32.09 -4.20 13.12
C GLU A 263 -31.13 -3.02 13.29
N PHE A 264 -29.92 -3.12 12.72
CA PHE A 264 -28.83 -2.18 13.00
C PHE A 264 -27.90 -1.97 11.82
N SER A 265 -27.17 -0.84 11.85
CA SER A 265 -26.04 -0.57 10.97
C SER A 265 -24.84 -0.15 11.80
N VAL A 266 -23.73 -0.88 11.68
CA VAL A 266 -22.42 -0.48 12.23
C VAL A 266 -21.59 0.09 11.10
N GLN A 267 -21.13 1.34 11.26
CA GLN A 267 -20.16 2.00 10.40
C GLN A 267 -18.88 2.23 11.20
N ALA A 268 -17.74 1.84 10.65
CA ALA A 268 -16.43 2.01 11.29
C ALA A 268 -15.41 2.54 10.28
N TYR A 269 -14.68 3.59 10.65
CA TYR A 269 -13.53 4.06 9.90
C TYR A 269 -12.27 3.49 10.50
N LEU A 270 -11.46 2.85 9.67
CA LEU A 270 -10.32 2.04 10.10
C LEU A 270 -9.07 2.44 9.31
N LYS A 271 -7.92 2.37 9.98
CA LYS A 271 -6.59 2.44 9.37
C LYS A 271 -5.87 1.11 9.56
N HIS A 272 -5.26 0.61 8.48
CA HIS A 272 -4.32 -0.51 8.49
C HIS A 272 -3.23 -0.23 7.45
N ASN A 273 -2.05 0.19 7.92
CA ASN A 273 -0.91 0.54 7.10
C ASN A 273 0.30 -0.35 7.45
N SER A 274 0.68 -1.19 6.50
CA SER A 274 1.83 -2.11 6.62
C SER A 274 3.19 -1.46 6.32
N THR A 275 3.28 -0.17 5.92
CA THR A 275 4.56 0.54 5.70
C THR A 275 5.11 1.27 6.94
N GLY A 276 4.29 1.60 7.93
CA GLY A 276 4.70 2.45 9.07
C GLY A 276 5.61 1.72 10.08
N LYS A 277 6.78 2.25 10.46
CA LYS A 277 7.59 1.62 11.53
C LYS A 277 6.89 1.79 12.89
N ASN A 278 6.86 0.73 13.68
CA ASN A 278 6.76 0.76 15.15
C ASN A 278 5.53 1.41 15.82
N GLY A 279 4.31 1.05 15.42
CA GLY A 279 3.07 1.29 16.22
C GLY A 279 2.61 2.75 16.39
N ASP A 280 3.49 3.71 16.17
CA ASP A 280 3.31 5.16 16.10
C ASP A 280 3.86 5.59 14.74
N PRO A 281 3.10 6.32 13.90
CA PRO A 281 3.49 6.60 12.52
C PRO A 281 4.69 7.54 12.32
N THR A 282 5.45 7.93 13.36
CA THR A 282 6.35 9.11 13.28
C THR A 282 7.87 8.95 13.47
N ILE A 283 8.46 7.92 14.13
CA ILE A 283 9.93 7.89 14.47
C ILE A 283 10.63 6.51 14.30
N LEU A 284 11.96 6.49 14.04
CA LEU A 284 12.79 5.30 13.68
C LEU A 284 14.16 5.23 14.41
N ASP A 285 14.66 4.05 14.87
CA ASP A 285 16.09 3.59 14.80
C ASP A 285 16.34 2.10 15.26
N ILE A 286 17.54 1.51 15.04
CA ILE A 286 17.91 0.07 15.25
C ILE A 286 19.41 -0.15 15.63
N LYS A 287 19.78 -1.18 16.45
CA LYS A 287 21.08 -1.93 16.51
C LYS A 287 20.97 -3.21 17.43
N ALA A 288 21.94 -4.10 17.69
CA ALA A 288 22.80 -5.00 16.85
C ALA A 288 23.75 -5.90 17.73
N ASP A 289 23.97 -7.24 17.50
CA ASP A 289 24.99 -8.04 18.26
C ASP A 289 25.57 -9.37 17.62
N THR A 290 26.59 -10.02 18.24
CA THR A 290 27.61 -10.98 17.69
C THR A 290 27.90 -12.24 18.57
N SER A 291 28.62 -13.28 18.06
CA SER A 291 28.98 -14.52 18.84
C SER A 291 30.31 -15.26 18.47
N THR A 292 30.71 -16.29 19.26
CA THR A 292 32.05 -16.95 19.32
C THR A 292 32.14 -18.37 18.68
N GLY A 293 33.33 -19.03 18.70
CA GLY A 293 33.53 -20.42 18.22
C GLY A 293 34.99 -20.94 18.27
N THR A 294 35.24 -22.22 17.93
CA THR A 294 36.53 -22.94 18.15
C THR A 294 37.16 -23.51 16.86
N VAL A 295 38.50 -23.55 16.75
CA VAL A 295 39.26 -24.17 15.63
C VAL A 295 40.43 -25.02 16.15
N GLY A 296 40.77 -26.10 15.45
CA GLY A 296 41.94 -26.93 15.73
C GLY A 296 42.57 -27.52 14.47
N GLU A 297 43.86 -27.84 14.52
CA GLU A 297 44.61 -28.39 13.39
C GLU A 297 44.84 -29.91 13.58
N LYS A 298 44.53 -30.71 12.55
CA LYS A 298 44.74 -32.17 12.57
C LYS A 298 46.16 -32.48 12.08
N THR A 299 47.06 -32.86 12.98
CA THR A 299 48.38 -33.37 12.60
C THR A 299 48.32 -34.90 12.44
N VAL A 300 48.70 -35.41 11.27
CA VAL A 300 48.72 -36.85 10.96
C VAL A 300 50.16 -37.33 10.81
N TYR A 301 50.57 -38.26 11.67
CA TYR A 301 51.91 -38.87 11.63
C TYR A 301 51.83 -40.39 11.59
N TYR A 302 52.92 -41.04 11.18
CA TYR A 302 53.05 -42.49 11.23
C TYR A 302 53.94 -42.91 12.41
N GLU A 303 53.52 -43.91 13.16
CA GLU A 303 54.25 -44.43 14.33
C GLU A 303 54.62 -45.91 14.13
N VAL A 304 55.88 -46.27 14.34
CA VAL A 304 56.38 -47.63 14.07
C VAL A 304 55.74 -48.66 15.02
N LYS A 305 55.13 -49.72 14.48
CA LYS A 305 54.37 -50.74 15.25
C LYS A 305 55.19 -51.98 15.62
N VAL A 306 56.26 -52.27 14.88
CA VAL A 306 57.20 -53.39 15.13
C VAL A 306 58.38 -52.99 16.00
N ALA A 307 59.03 -53.96 16.66
CA ALA A 307 60.14 -53.69 17.58
C ALA A 307 61.32 -52.93 16.93
N SER A 308 61.66 -53.30 15.68
CA SER A 308 62.70 -52.66 14.87
C SER A 308 62.32 -52.69 13.40
N LEU A 309 62.24 -51.51 12.75
CA LEU A 309 61.85 -51.34 11.35
C LEU A 309 63.03 -50.83 10.53
N ASN A 310 63.50 -51.61 9.56
CA ASN A 310 64.66 -51.28 8.74
C ASN A 310 64.41 -50.04 7.85
N VAL A 311 65.27 -49.03 7.96
CA VAL A 311 65.30 -47.86 7.06
C VAL A 311 66.19 -48.19 5.86
N ARG A 312 65.71 -47.93 4.64
CA ARG A 312 66.39 -48.23 3.38
C ARG A 312 66.61 -46.98 2.52
N THR A 313 67.48 -47.09 1.52
CA THR A 313 67.78 -46.03 0.53
C THR A 313 66.70 -45.82 -0.54
N GLY A 314 65.75 -46.75 -0.67
CA GLY A 314 64.66 -46.69 -1.66
C GLY A 314 63.49 -47.60 -1.30
N PRO A 315 62.36 -47.48 -2.03
CA PRO A 315 61.12 -48.18 -1.73
C PRO A 315 61.17 -49.65 -2.20
N GLY A 316 61.68 -50.53 -1.35
CA GLY A 316 61.72 -51.97 -1.62
C GLY A 316 62.75 -52.74 -0.78
N THR A 317 62.57 -54.05 -0.64
CA THR A 317 63.45 -54.93 0.15
C THR A 317 64.86 -55.08 -0.43
N LYS A 318 65.03 -54.85 -1.75
CA LYS A 318 66.32 -54.91 -2.45
C LYS A 318 67.22 -53.68 -2.19
N TYR A 319 66.70 -52.56 -1.69
CA TYR A 319 67.48 -51.34 -1.43
C TYR A 319 68.32 -51.45 -0.15
N LYS A 320 69.54 -50.90 -0.17
CA LYS A 320 70.50 -50.96 0.96
C LYS A 320 69.88 -50.43 2.25
N LYS A 321 69.97 -51.22 3.33
CA LYS A 321 69.64 -50.81 4.70
C LYS A 321 70.65 -49.76 5.17
N ILE A 322 70.13 -48.64 5.70
CA ILE A 322 70.92 -47.51 6.23
C ILE A 322 70.68 -47.24 7.72
N GLY A 323 69.73 -47.95 8.33
CA GLY A 323 69.43 -47.83 9.75
C GLY A 323 68.21 -48.66 10.16
N ALA A 324 67.69 -48.39 11.35
CA ALA A 324 66.40 -48.92 11.81
C ALA A 324 65.71 -47.92 12.75
N LEU A 325 64.38 -47.96 12.80
CA LEU A 325 63.54 -47.22 13.74
C LEU A 325 62.98 -48.19 14.80
N LYS A 326 62.97 -47.77 16.06
CA LYS A 326 62.34 -48.54 17.15
C LYS A 326 60.82 -48.37 17.16
N ARG A 327 60.09 -49.34 17.74
CA ARG A 327 58.66 -49.20 18.08
C ARG A 327 58.38 -47.84 18.74
N GLY A 328 57.30 -47.17 18.33
CA GLY A 328 56.90 -45.87 18.87
C GLY A 328 57.58 -44.65 18.24
N HIS A 329 58.56 -44.83 17.36
CA HIS A 329 59.17 -43.71 16.62
C HIS A 329 58.15 -43.06 15.68
N LYS A 330 58.11 -41.71 15.63
CA LYS A 330 57.08 -40.92 14.95
C LYS A 330 57.63 -40.17 13.74
N ILE A 331 57.01 -40.40 12.58
CA ILE A 331 57.35 -39.78 11.30
C ILE A 331 56.27 -38.74 10.98
N THR A 332 56.61 -37.45 11.15
CA THR A 332 55.68 -36.31 11.03
C THR A 332 55.74 -35.59 9.68
N SER A 333 56.85 -35.71 8.95
CA SER A 333 57.04 -35.16 7.60
C SER A 333 57.49 -36.28 6.68
N TYR A 334 56.65 -36.60 5.68
CA TYR A 334 56.83 -37.77 4.83
C TYR A 334 56.12 -37.61 3.47
N THR A 335 56.48 -38.49 2.54
CA THR A 335 55.74 -38.76 1.30
C THR A 335 55.43 -40.25 1.24
N LEU A 336 54.24 -40.62 0.77
CA LEU A 336 53.87 -42.01 0.54
C LEU A 336 54.16 -42.38 -0.91
N GLU A 337 55.02 -43.37 -1.12
CA GLU A 337 55.43 -43.86 -2.44
C GLU A 337 55.27 -45.39 -2.47
N LYS A 338 54.17 -45.88 -3.07
CA LYS A 338 53.93 -47.31 -3.38
C LYS A 338 54.15 -48.29 -2.19
N GLY A 339 53.53 -48.04 -1.04
CA GLY A 339 53.68 -48.86 0.17
C GLY A 339 54.91 -48.53 1.03
N TRP A 340 55.56 -47.39 0.78
CA TRP A 340 56.71 -46.92 1.54
C TRP A 340 56.54 -45.47 1.98
N ILE A 341 56.89 -45.22 3.25
CA ILE A 341 57.00 -43.90 3.85
C ILE A 341 58.42 -43.39 3.61
N LYS A 342 58.55 -42.40 2.72
CA LYS A 342 59.77 -41.64 2.47
C LYS A 342 59.84 -40.47 3.43
N PHE A 343 60.95 -40.33 4.16
CA PHE A 343 61.12 -39.27 5.15
C PHE A 343 62.59 -38.87 5.28
N LYS A 344 62.84 -37.74 5.95
CA LYS A 344 64.20 -37.28 6.26
C LYS A 344 64.74 -38.07 7.46
N TYR A 345 65.69 -38.97 7.22
CA TYR A 345 66.26 -39.85 8.25
C TYR A 345 67.36 -39.18 9.07
N THR A 346 68.19 -38.35 8.43
CA THR A 346 69.16 -37.45 9.09
C THR A 346 69.15 -36.08 8.42
N SER A 347 69.93 -35.11 8.95
CA SER A 347 70.10 -33.78 8.36
C SER A 347 70.43 -33.80 6.86
N SER A 348 71.14 -34.84 6.38
CA SER A 348 71.63 -34.99 5.00
C SER A 348 71.14 -36.24 4.25
N LYS A 349 70.33 -37.13 4.86
CA LYS A 349 69.91 -38.40 4.24
C LYS A 349 68.40 -38.62 4.27
N THR A 350 67.84 -38.99 3.13
CA THR A 350 66.46 -39.50 2.97
C THR A 350 66.43 -41.00 3.22
N GLY A 351 65.41 -41.48 3.92
CA GLY A 351 65.18 -42.89 4.21
C GLY A 351 63.75 -43.32 3.86
N TYR A 352 63.59 -44.62 3.61
CA TYR A 352 62.32 -45.26 3.29
C TYR A 352 62.05 -46.39 4.29
N VAL A 353 60.82 -46.47 4.80
CA VAL A 353 60.31 -47.60 5.59
C VAL A 353 58.98 -48.08 5.02
N CYS A 354 58.71 -49.37 5.07
CA CYS A 354 57.43 -49.91 4.57
C CYS A 354 56.28 -49.52 5.52
N ASP A 355 55.19 -49.01 4.96
CA ASP A 355 54.07 -48.44 5.71
C ASP A 355 53.25 -49.49 6.48
N ASP A 356 53.19 -50.73 5.99
CA ASP A 356 52.64 -51.89 6.69
C ASP A 356 53.19 -52.09 8.11
N TYR A 357 54.40 -51.60 8.41
CA TYR A 357 55.01 -51.70 9.75
C TYR A 357 54.82 -50.45 10.62
N CYS A 358 53.98 -49.52 10.19
CA CYS A 358 53.58 -48.31 10.92
C CYS A 358 52.06 -48.31 11.19
N LYS A 359 51.63 -47.55 12.20
CA LYS A 359 50.23 -47.16 12.41
C LYS A 359 50.10 -45.67 12.08
N LYS A 360 49.03 -45.29 11.37
CA LYS A 360 48.68 -43.89 11.14
C LYS A 360 48.01 -43.34 12.40
N VAL A 361 48.51 -42.23 12.95
CA VAL A 361 47.98 -41.60 14.16
C VAL A 361 47.59 -40.16 13.85
N THR A 362 46.35 -39.81 14.14
CA THR A 362 45.84 -38.44 14.07
C THR A 362 45.86 -37.85 15.48
N LYS A 363 46.62 -36.77 15.70
CA LYS A 363 46.54 -36.00 16.95
C LYS A 363 45.80 -34.70 16.69
N THR A 364 44.73 -34.49 17.44
CA THR A 364 43.97 -33.23 17.47
C THR A 364 44.46 -32.42 18.65
N ASN A 365 45.17 -31.32 18.41
CA ASN A 365 45.38 -30.30 19.42
C ASN A 365 44.27 -29.26 19.24
N GLN A 366 43.28 -29.24 20.14
CA GLN A 366 42.31 -28.15 20.21
C GLN A 366 42.89 -27.04 21.08
N VAL A 367 42.94 -25.83 20.53
CA VAL A 367 43.15 -24.60 21.30
C VAL A 367 41.89 -23.77 21.09
N SER A 368 41.30 -23.26 22.17
CA SER A 368 40.20 -22.31 22.09
C SER A 368 40.69 -20.98 21.55
N VAL A 369 40.85 -20.89 20.23
CA VAL A 369 41.13 -19.63 19.56
C VAL A 369 39.83 -18.87 19.37
N GLU A 370 39.74 -17.69 19.97
CA GLU A 370 38.66 -16.76 19.63
C GLU A 370 38.74 -16.47 18.13
N MET A 371 37.62 -16.68 17.43
CA MET A 371 37.45 -16.20 16.07
C MET A 371 36.44 -15.08 16.07
N GLN A 372 36.72 -14.07 15.29
CA GLN A 372 35.82 -12.97 15.04
C GLN A 372 35.61 -12.83 13.54
N ASN A 373 34.38 -12.50 13.16
CA ASN A 373 34.15 -11.93 11.84
C ASN A 373 34.83 -10.55 11.82
N MET A 374 35.51 -10.23 10.73
CA MET A 374 36.00 -8.88 10.44
C MET A 374 35.43 -8.45 9.10
N ILE A 375 35.10 -7.16 8.96
CA ILE A 375 34.76 -6.61 7.65
C ILE A 375 36.02 -6.02 7.03
N VAL A 376 36.25 -6.35 5.75
CA VAL A 376 37.34 -5.75 4.96
C VAL A 376 37.01 -4.30 4.67
N VAL A 377 37.79 -3.40 5.25
CA VAL A 377 37.72 -1.96 5.00
C VAL A 377 38.97 -1.52 4.26
N SER A 378 38.82 -0.71 3.22
CA SER A 378 39.95 -0.06 2.56
C SER A 378 40.01 1.39 3.01
N THR A 379 41.21 1.90 3.27
CA THR A 379 41.46 3.32 3.58
C THR A 379 41.49 4.21 2.34
N GLY A 380 41.12 3.67 1.17
CA GLY A 380 40.87 4.39 -0.08
C GLY A 380 39.99 3.55 -1.03
N LYS A 381 39.56 4.12 -2.17
CA LYS A 381 38.70 3.39 -3.13
C LYS A 381 39.46 2.22 -3.80
N GLY A 382 39.28 0.98 -3.32
CA GLY A 382 39.91 -0.20 -3.93
C GLY A 382 39.88 -1.49 -3.10
N ASN A 383 40.20 -2.62 -3.73
CA ASN A 383 40.24 -3.94 -3.09
C ASN A 383 41.46 -4.10 -2.16
N VAL A 384 41.32 -4.93 -1.11
CA VAL A 384 42.35 -5.19 -0.10
C VAL A 384 43.16 -6.45 -0.41
N ASN A 385 44.48 -6.37 -0.20
CA ASN A 385 45.41 -7.47 -0.48
C ASN A 385 45.36 -8.61 0.55
N LEU A 386 45.16 -9.85 0.08
CA LEU A 386 45.37 -11.10 0.85
C LEU A 386 46.73 -11.70 0.49
N ARG A 387 47.60 -11.92 1.48
CA ARG A 387 49.01 -12.34 1.28
C ARG A 387 49.27 -13.76 1.77
N ALA A 388 50.27 -14.43 1.19
CA ALA A 388 50.58 -15.84 1.48
C ALA A 388 51.14 -16.04 2.90
N THR A 389 51.88 -15.05 3.40
CA THR A 389 52.48 -14.99 4.74
C THR A 389 52.22 -13.59 5.35
N PRO A 390 52.31 -13.41 6.67
CA PRO A 390 51.97 -12.14 7.33
C PRO A 390 53.10 -11.09 7.20
N HIS A 391 53.49 -10.74 5.97
CA HIS A 391 54.47 -9.69 5.71
C HIS A 391 54.00 -8.72 4.63
N TYR A 392 54.38 -7.45 4.72
CA TYR A 392 53.95 -6.44 3.74
C TYR A 392 54.45 -6.72 2.31
N SER A 393 55.66 -7.27 2.17
CA SER A 393 56.26 -7.68 0.90
C SER A 393 55.89 -9.10 0.46
N ALA A 394 55.10 -9.84 1.25
CA ALA A 394 54.74 -11.22 0.92
C ALA A 394 53.90 -11.31 -0.36
N LYS A 395 54.11 -12.41 -1.11
CA LYS A 395 53.39 -12.72 -2.35
C LYS A 395 51.89 -12.53 -2.18
N LEU A 396 51.31 -11.71 -3.06
CA LEU A 396 49.86 -11.52 -3.15
C LEU A 396 49.22 -12.83 -3.62
N VAL A 397 48.20 -13.28 -2.90
CA VAL A 397 47.42 -14.49 -3.23
C VAL A 397 46.22 -14.10 -4.08
N THR A 398 45.50 -13.05 -3.67
CA THR A 398 44.38 -12.41 -4.37
C THR A 398 44.08 -11.08 -3.70
N THR A 399 43.22 -10.26 -4.29
CA THR A 399 42.53 -9.19 -3.56
C THR A 399 41.16 -9.66 -3.05
N ILE A 400 40.67 -9.02 -1.99
CA ILE A 400 39.34 -9.16 -1.37
C ILE A 400 38.63 -7.81 -1.50
N ARG A 401 37.35 -7.76 -1.82
CA ARG A 401 36.63 -6.49 -1.98
C ARG A 401 36.36 -5.84 -0.63
N THR A 402 36.33 -4.51 -0.59
CA THR A 402 35.79 -3.77 0.55
C THR A 402 34.34 -4.17 0.80
N GLY A 403 33.93 -4.29 2.07
CA GLY A 403 32.62 -4.77 2.49
C GLY A 403 32.50 -6.29 2.60
N GLU A 404 33.38 -7.09 1.97
CA GLU A 404 33.35 -8.55 2.13
C GLU A 404 33.76 -8.95 3.56
N ALA A 405 32.97 -9.83 4.19
CA ALA A 405 33.25 -10.36 5.51
C ALA A 405 34.31 -11.47 5.45
N VAL A 406 35.29 -11.42 6.36
CA VAL A 406 36.32 -12.45 6.51
C VAL A 406 36.36 -12.97 7.95
N ARG A 407 36.20 -14.28 8.13
CA ARG A 407 36.41 -14.94 9.44
C ARG A 407 37.90 -14.99 9.72
N VAL A 408 38.34 -14.38 10.81
CA VAL A 408 39.75 -14.43 11.22
C VAL A 408 39.93 -15.14 12.56
N ILE A 409 41.10 -15.71 12.75
CA ILE A 409 41.59 -16.08 14.08
C ILE A 409 41.99 -14.77 14.76
N LYS A 410 41.46 -14.49 15.95
CA LYS A 410 41.72 -13.26 16.75
C LYS A 410 43.11 -13.27 17.40
N TYR A 411 44.11 -13.69 16.63
CA TYR A 411 45.52 -13.73 16.99
C TYR A 411 46.28 -12.89 15.97
N LYS A 412 46.94 -11.82 16.44
CA LYS A 412 47.69 -10.90 15.58
C LYS A 412 49.10 -11.43 15.34
N TYR A 413 49.43 -11.67 14.08
CA TYR A 413 50.80 -11.92 13.61
C TYR A 413 51.46 -10.57 13.35
N MET A 414 52.70 -10.39 13.79
CA MET A 414 53.41 -9.10 13.74
C MET A 414 54.52 -9.14 12.68
N ASP A 415 54.62 -8.05 11.92
CA ASP A 415 55.63 -7.78 10.89
C ASP A 415 56.32 -6.44 11.18
N LYS A 416 57.60 -6.33 10.82
CA LYS A 416 58.35 -5.06 10.84
C LYS A 416 58.91 -4.80 9.45
N ASP A 417 58.58 -3.66 8.87
CA ASP A 417 59.21 -3.23 7.62
C ASP A 417 60.62 -2.63 7.86
N LYS A 418 61.31 -2.33 6.76
CA LYS A 418 62.73 -1.92 6.78
C LYS A 418 62.98 -0.62 7.53
N ASP A 419 61.95 0.22 7.63
CA ASP A 419 61.98 1.52 8.29
C ASP A 419 61.56 1.41 9.78
N GLY A 420 61.36 0.18 10.28
CA GLY A 420 61.03 -0.13 11.66
C GLY A 420 59.53 -0.12 11.98
N ASN A 421 58.65 0.19 11.02
CA ASN A 421 57.22 0.29 11.29
C ASN A 421 56.60 -1.09 11.50
N VAL A 422 55.78 -1.19 12.55
CA VAL A 422 55.11 -2.43 12.94
C VAL A 422 53.76 -2.53 12.23
N ARG A 423 53.50 -3.66 11.56
CA ARG A 423 52.20 -3.98 10.97
C ARG A 423 51.70 -5.29 11.57
N TYR A 424 50.39 -5.37 11.78
CA TYR A 424 49.75 -6.59 12.28
C TYR A 424 48.91 -7.22 11.18
N TYR A 425 48.85 -8.55 11.18
CA TYR A 425 48.05 -9.35 10.26
C TYR A 425 47.19 -10.33 11.04
N TYR A 426 45.97 -10.53 10.58
CA TYR A 426 45.16 -11.66 10.99
C TYR A 426 45.29 -12.79 9.96
N LYS A 427 45.43 -14.02 10.44
CA LYS A 427 45.29 -15.22 9.59
C LYS A 427 43.80 -15.47 9.36
N LEU A 428 43.40 -15.69 8.12
CA LEU A 428 42.04 -16.13 7.83
C LEU A 428 41.77 -17.48 8.51
N ALA A 429 40.68 -17.56 9.28
CA ALA A 429 40.22 -18.82 9.88
C ALA A 429 39.54 -19.73 8.84
N LYS A 430 38.95 -19.14 7.80
CA LYS A 430 38.40 -19.82 6.62
C LYS A 430 39.04 -19.26 5.35
N LYS A 431 39.40 -20.11 4.38
CA LYS A 431 39.96 -19.66 3.09
C LYS A 431 38.98 -18.72 2.38
N TYR A 432 39.48 -17.62 1.83
CA TYR A 432 38.67 -16.68 1.07
C TYR A 432 38.25 -17.30 -0.27
N LYS A 433 36.94 -17.23 -0.56
CA LYS A 433 36.26 -17.95 -1.66
C LYS A 433 36.60 -19.45 -1.68
N ASP A 434 36.84 -20.03 -0.49
CA ASP A 434 37.28 -21.40 -0.21
C ASP A 434 38.58 -21.89 -0.90
N LYS A 435 39.12 -21.10 -1.82
CA LYS A 435 40.33 -21.35 -2.60
C LYS A 435 41.59 -20.75 -1.99
N TYR A 436 41.50 -19.52 -1.48
CA TYR A 436 42.67 -18.70 -1.13
C TYR A 436 42.90 -18.62 0.38
N ALA A 437 43.91 -19.35 0.87
CA ALA A 437 44.43 -19.17 2.23
C ALA A 437 45.35 -17.94 2.29
N GLY A 438 45.39 -17.24 3.42
CA GLY A 438 46.34 -16.14 3.59
C GLY A 438 46.16 -15.34 4.87
N TYR A 439 46.91 -14.24 4.89
CA TYR A 439 47.01 -13.26 5.96
C TYR A 439 46.62 -11.89 5.41
N ILE A 440 45.86 -11.14 6.20
CA ILE A 440 45.30 -9.83 5.82
C ILE A 440 45.61 -8.81 6.92
N CYS A 441 46.05 -7.62 6.51
CA CYS A 441 46.49 -6.57 7.43
C CYS A 441 45.35 -6.12 8.34
N THR A 442 45.58 -6.04 9.66
CA THR A 442 44.53 -5.62 10.60
C THR A 442 44.13 -4.15 10.44
N GLY A 443 44.98 -3.31 9.85
CA GLY A 443 44.63 -1.92 9.52
C GLY A 443 43.52 -1.82 8.46
N ASN A 444 43.31 -2.88 7.68
CA ASN A 444 42.28 -2.98 6.65
C ASN A 444 41.08 -3.82 7.13
N LEU A 445 40.91 -3.95 8.44
CA LEU A 445 39.89 -4.81 9.07
C LEU A 445 39.31 -4.14 10.31
N LYS A 446 37.99 -3.99 10.36
CA LYS A 446 37.26 -3.67 11.60
C LYS A 446 36.56 -4.92 12.15
N SER A 447 36.48 -5.05 13.47
CA SER A 447 35.73 -6.15 14.10
C SER A 447 34.28 -6.10 13.66
N ALA A 448 33.64 -7.22 13.35
CA ALA A 448 32.20 -7.24 13.06
C ALA A 448 31.32 -6.88 14.28
N SER A 449 31.92 -6.74 15.47
CA SER A 449 31.29 -6.14 16.66
C SER A 449 31.62 -4.66 16.88
N ALA A 450 32.61 -4.12 16.15
CA ALA A 450 32.96 -2.69 16.12
C ALA A 450 32.58 -2.03 14.76
N VAL A 451 32.03 -2.82 13.85
CA VAL A 451 31.16 -2.42 12.76
C VAL A 451 29.76 -2.71 13.29
N SER A 452 28.98 -1.68 13.61
CA SER A 452 27.57 -1.87 13.88
C SER A 452 26.92 -2.55 12.67
N VAL A 453 26.00 -3.49 12.93
CA VAL A 453 24.97 -3.78 11.94
C VAL A 453 24.06 -2.56 11.94
N ASP A 454 24.38 -1.60 11.08
CA ASP A 454 23.35 -0.77 10.49
C ASP A 454 22.70 -1.55 9.35
N TYR A 455 21.38 -1.55 9.35
CA TYR A 455 20.65 -1.76 8.12
C TYR A 455 20.76 -0.46 7.34
N ASP A 456 21.54 -0.46 6.26
CA ASP A 456 21.42 0.62 5.28
C ASP A 456 20.11 0.44 4.51
N TYR A 457 19.05 1.11 4.98
CA TYR A 457 17.78 1.22 4.28
C TYR A 457 17.79 2.34 3.21
N SER A 458 18.93 3.02 2.96
CA SER A 458 18.97 4.25 2.16
C SER A 458 19.23 4.06 0.65
N SER A 459 19.44 2.82 0.18
CA SER A 459 19.91 2.58 -1.20
C SER A 459 19.06 1.64 -2.07
N ASP A 460 17.85 1.26 -1.66
CA ASP A 460 16.86 0.64 -2.56
C ASP A 460 15.42 1.07 -2.23
N ALA A 461 14.86 1.98 -3.01
CA ALA A 461 13.56 2.64 -2.75
C ALA A 461 12.32 1.78 -3.09
N ASN A 462 12.48 0.45 -3.22
CA ASN A 462 11.48 -0.43 -3.83
C ASN A 462 11.37 -1.81 -3.15
N ILE A 463 11.28 -1.85 -1.82
CA ILE A 463 11.04 -3.10 -1.08
C ILE A 463 9.92 -2.91 -0.05
N ALA A 464 8.83 -3.65 -0.24
CA ALA A 464 7.69 -3.68 0.68
C ALA A 464 8.02 -4.44 1.97
N ASP A 465 7.30 -4.12 3.05
CA ASP A 465 7.70 -4.32 4.44
C ASP A 465 7.60 -5.77 4.97
N ASP A 466 8.12 -6.00 6.19
CA ASP A 466 8.03 -7.29 6.92
C ASP A 466 7.12 -7.23 8.17
N LYS A 467 6.21 -6.26 8.19
CA LYS A 467 5.28 -6.00 9.28
C LYS A 467 4.07 -6.92 9.24
N THR A 468 3.55 -7.21 10.43
CA THR A 468 2.29 -7.94 10.59
C THR A 468 1.38 -7.21 11.55
N GLY A 469 0.07 -7.29 11.33
CA GLY A 469 -0.89 -6.55 12.11
C GLY A 469 -2.30 -6.99 11.80
N VAL A 470 -3.13 -7.06 12.82
CA VAL A 470 -4.54 -7.34 12.69
C VAL A 470 -5.36 -6.38 13.53
N ILE A 471 -6.33 -5.74 12.90
CA ILE A 471 -7.41 -5.00 13.55
C ILE A 471 -8.71 -5.76 13.33
N SER A 472 -9.50 -5.94 14.38
CA SER A 472 -10.75 -6.68 14.31
C SER A 472 -11.82 -6.00 15.16
N LEU A 473 -13.00 -5.82 14.58
CA LEU A 473 -14.17 -5.28 15.24
C LEU A 473 -15.23 -6.38 15.33
N TYR A 474 -15.59 -6.78 16.54
CA TYR A 474 -16.56 -7.84 16.81
C TYR A 474 -17.86 -7.23 17.33
N LEU A 475 -18.96 -7.73 16.81
CA LEU A 475 -20.31 -7.42 17.27
C LEU A 475 -20.75 -8.54 18.22
N PHE A 476 -21.26 -8.18 19.39
CA PHE A 476 -21.65 -9.14 20.44
C PHE A 476 -23.08 -8.91 20.94
N ASP A 477 -23.76 -9.99 21.30
CA ASP A 477 -24.98 -9.93 22.11
C ASP A 477 -24.70 -9.73 23.60
N ILE A 478 -25.75 -9.48 24.39
CA ILE A 478 -25.65 -9.22 25.83
C ILE A 478 -25.05 -10.40 26.62
N ASN A 479 -25.14 -11.62 26.09
CA ASN A 479 -24.61 -12.84 26.69
C ASN A 479 -23.16 -13.12 26.29
N GLY A 480 -22.56 -12.32 25.40
CA GLY A 480 -21.20 -12.51 24.93
C GLY A 480 -21.04 -13.51 23.79
N SER A 481 -22.10 -13.79 23.01
CA SER A 481 -22.00 -14.52 21.74
C SER A 481 -21.66 -13.55 20.60
N SER A 482 -20.70 -13.91 19.74
CA SER A 482 -20.32 -13.07 18.60
C SER A 482 -21.32 -13.22 17.45
N LEU A 483 -21.84 -12.08 16.98
CA LEU A 483 -22.78 -11.98 15.85
C LEU A 483 -22.04 -11.87 14.51
N ALA A 484 -21.00 -11.03 14.48
CA ALA A 484 -20.19 -10.77 13.30
C ALA A 484 -18.79 -10.27 13.69
N LYS A 485 -17.84 -10.41 12.76
CA LYS A 485 -16.47 -9.92 12.90
C LYS A 485 -16.02 -9.27 11.59
N ILE A 486 -15.61 -8.01 11.66
CA ILE A 486 -14.88 -7.29 10.61
C ILE A 486 -13.40 -7.36 10.96
N GLU A 487 -12.54 -7.68 10.00
CA GLU A 487 -11.13 -7.95 10.23
C GLU A 487 -10.28 -7.45 9.05
N PHE A 488 -9.21 -6.70 9.35
CA PHE A 488 -8.13 -6.42 8.39
C PHE A 488 -6.86 -7.02 8.94
N ILE A 489 -6.25 -7.91 8.17
CA ILE A 489 -5.11 -8.72 8.60
C ILE A 489 -3.98 -8.61 7.57
N ASP A 490 -2.78 -8.33 8.05
CA ASP A 490 -1.54 -8.65 7.33
C ASP A 490 -0.76 -9.64 8.17
N GLU A 491 -0.68 -10.87 7.66
CA GLU A 491 0.01 -12.01 8.27
C GLU A 491 1.20 -12.48 7.43
N GLN A 492 1.53 -11.76 6.34
CA GLN A 492 2.48 -12.22 5.34
C GLN A 492 3.91 -11.74 5.64
N LYS A 493 4.75 -12.67 6.07
CA LYS A 493 6.17 -12.39 6.40
C LYS A 493 7.02 -11.83 5.24
N TYR A 494 6.59 -11.99 3.99
CA TYR A 494 7.40 -11.70 2.80
C TYR A 494 6.73 -10.75 1.81
N PHE A 495 5.47 -10.38 2.04
CA PHE A 495 4.70 -9.48 1.18
C PHE A 495 3.96 -8.51 2.09
N GLU A 496 3.88 -7.25 1.70
CA GLU A 496 2.86 -6.36 2.25
C GLU A 496 1.51 -6.77 1.64
N TYR A 497 0.59 -7.26 2.47
CA TYR A 497 -0.74 -7.71 2.06
C TYR A 497 -1.77 -7.52 3.17
N THR A 498 -2.28 -6.29 3.29
CA THR A 498 -3.50 -6.01 4.04
C THR A 498 -4.68 -6.71 3.37
N LYS A 499 -5.34 -7.59 4.11
CA LYS A 499 -6.47 -8.39 3.64
C LYS A 499 -7.74 -8.07 4.46
N PRO A 500 -8.77 -7.45 3.87
CA PRO A 500 -10.10 -7.39 4.48
C PRO A 500 -10.78 -8.76 4.50
N LEU A 501 -11.50 -9.02 5.59
CA LEU A 501 -12.26 -10.24 5.87
C LEU A 501 -13.46 -9.88 6.75
N VAL A 502 -14.67 -10.29 6.38
CA VAL A 502 -15.86 -10.15 7.22
C VAL A 502 -16.55 -11.50 7.38
N ARG A 503 -16.89 -11.81 8.63
CA ARG A 503 -17.67 -12.98 9.04
C ARG A 503 -18.97 -12.58 9.70
N ILE A 504 -20.01 -13.38 9.46
CA ILE A 504 -21.31 -13.31 10.15
C ILE A 504 -21.58 -14.70 10.70
N GLY A 505 -21.68 -14.81 12.03
CA GLY A 505 -21.49 -16.06 12.75
C GLY A 505 -20.20 -16.78 12.30
N ASN A 506 -20.33 -18.05 11.92
CA ASN A 506 -19.21 -18.87 11.44
C ASN A 506 -18.93 -18.71 9.93
N ARG A 507 -19.76 -17.99 9.16
CA ARG A 507 -19.61 -17.84 7.70
C ARG A 507 -18.71 -16.66 7.37
N THR A 508 -17.74 -16.87 6.48
CA THR A 508 -17.03 -15.76 5.82
C THR A 508 -17.89 -15.30 4.64
N VAL A 509 -18.28 -14.03 4.63
CA VAL A 509 -19.25 -13.47 3.66
C VAL A 509 -18.61 -12.49 2.66
N LEU A 510 -17.43 -11.98 2.99
CA LEU A 510 -16.65 -11.04 2.18
C LEU A 510 -15.18 -11.20 2.57
N GLN A 511 -14.29 -11.33 1.59
CA GLN A 511 -12.85 -11.58 1.84
C GLN A 511 -12.03 -11.30 0.58
N ASP A 512 -10.84 -10.70 0.72
CA ASP A 512 -9.87 -10.71 -0.39
C ASP A 512 -9.34 -12.15 -0.62
N THR A 513 -9.52 -12.64 -1.84
CA THR A 513 -9.13 -13.98 -2.29
C THR A 513 -7.83 -14.00 -3.10
N THR A 514 -7.13 -12.86 -3.20
CA THR A 514 -5.83 -12.73 -3.86
C THR A 514 -4.86 -13.79 -3.32
N LYS A 515 -4.35 -14.61 -4.23
CA LYS A 515 -3.46 -15.73 -3.91
C LYS A 515 -2.04 -15.20 -3.73
N VAL A 516 -1.49 -15.37 -2.52
CA VAL A 516 -0.12 -15.00 -2.21
C VAL A 516 0.86 -15.81 -3.09
N PRO A 517 1.69 -15.16 -3.92
CA PRO A 517 2.70 -15.86 -4.71
C PRO A 517 3.74 -16.54 -3.80
N LYS A 518 4.53 -17.45 -4.37
CA LYS A 518 5.72 -17.93 -3.65
C LYS A 518 6.66 -16.73 -3.40
N PRO A 519 7.19 -16.56 -2.17
CA PRO A 519 8.16 -15.51 -1.90
C PRO A 519 9.36 -15.61 -2.85
N LYS A 520 9.89 -14.45 -3.25
CA LYS A 520 11.17 -14.35 -3.94
C LYS A 520 12.24 -14.98 -3.05
N SER A 521 13.10 -15.80 -3.65
CA SER A 521 14.03 -16.62 -2.89
C SER A 521 15.37 -16.77 -3.59
N SER A 522 16.47 -16.69 -2.85
CA SER A 522 17.80 -17.12 -3.30
C SER A 522 18.10 -18.53 -2.80
N ILE A 523 18.93 -19.27 -3.52
CA ILE A 523 19.41 -20.58 -3.06
C ILE A 523 20.80 -20.36 -2.46
N VAL A 524 20.93 -20.64 -1.15
CA VAL A 524 22.18 -20.53 -0.39
C VAL A 524 22.58 -21.93 0.03
N ASP A 525 23.83 -22.33 -0.23
CA ASP A 525 24.33 -23.65 0.21
C ASP A 525 24.70 -23.61 1.70
N ASP A 526 24.00 -24.42 2.51
CA ASP A 526 24.21 -24.56 3.95
C ASP A 526 24.89 -25.91 4.24
N ASN A 527 26.23 -25.93 4.10
CA ASN A 527 27.10 -27.10 4.30
C ASN A 527 26.80 -28.31 3.39
N GLY A 528 26.52 -28.08 2.10
CA GLY A 528 26.33 -29.12 1.08
C GLY A 528 24.87 -29.49 0.82
N THR A 529 23.93 -28.68 1.31
CA THR A 529 22.49 -28.80 1.03
C THR A 529 21.97 -27.43 0.58
N LEU A 530 21.34 -27.40 -0.60
CA LEU A 530 20.77 -26.19 -1.17
C LEU A 530 19.57 -25.72 -0.33
N LYS A 531 19.72 -24.58 0.34
CA LYS A 531 18.74 -23.99 1.24
C LYS A 531 18.12 -22.75 0.62
N THR A 532 16.84 -22.84 0.30
CA THR A 532 16.06 -21.71 -0.22
C THR A 532 15.84 -20.67 0.89
N THR A 533 16.36 -19.46 0.68
CA THR A 533 16.25 -18.32 1.59
C THR A 533 15.34 -17.27 0.97
N ASN A 534 14.15 -17.09 1.57
CA ASN A 534 13.15 -16.15 1.09
C ASN A 534 13.48 -14.72 1.55
N TYR A 535 13.20 -13.74 0.69
CA TYR A 535 13.36 -12.31 0.97
C TYR A 535 12.07 -11.54 0.66
N LEU A 536 12.04 -10.27 1.09
CA LEU A 536 10.90 -9.39 0.86
C LEU A 536 10.57 -9.27 -0.63
N SER A 537 9.30 -9.50 -0.94
CA SER A 537 8.85 -9.87 -2.29
C SER A 537 8.07 -8.78 -3.01
N GLY A 538 7.58 -7.78 -2.28
CA GLY A 538 6.83 -6.63 -2.81
C GLY A 538 5.43 -6.51 -2.19
N LYS A 539 4.68 -5.51 -2.64
CA LYS A 539 3.27 -5.32 -2.27
C LYS A 539 2.38 -6.29 -3.04
N LEU A 540 1.29 -6.73 -2.43
CA LEU A 540 0.31 -7.62 -3.02
C LEU A 540 -1.11 -7.17 -2.66
N GLY A 541 -2.00 -7.14 -3.65
CA GLY A 541 -3.39 -6.72 -3.45
C GLY A 541 -3.55 -5.20 -3.31
N ASP A 542 -4.80 -4.74 -3.42
CA ASP A 542 -5.10 -3.31 -3.57
C ASP A 542 -5.49 -2.62 -2.25
N TRP A 543 -5.61 -3.39 -1.17
CA TRP A 543 -6.06 -2.92 0.16
C TRP A 543 -4.91 -2.49 1.08
N ASN A 544 -3.65 -2.58 0.64
CA ASN A 544 -2.50 -2.03 1.37
C ASN A 544 -2.67 -0.53 1.63
N GLU A 545 -2.10 -0.04 2.73
CA GLU A 545 -2.33 1.33 3.21
C GLU A 545 -3.82 1.67 3.27
N PHE A 546 -4.58 0.79 3.91
CA PHE A 546 -6.01 0.99 4.10
C PHE A 546 -6.25 2.19 5.01
N TYR A 547 -6.93 3.19 4.47
CA TYR A 547 -7.84 4.04 5.21
C TYR A 547 -9.21 3.89 4.55
N GLY A 548 -10.28 3.83 5.33
CA GLY A 548 -11.59 3.62 4.73
C GLY A 548 -12.73 3.30 5.68
N LYS A 549 -13.93 3.30 5.11
CA LYS A 549 -15.22 3.02 5.77
C LYS A 549 -15.56 1.54 5.61
N VAL A 550 -16.00 0.90 6.69
CA VAL A 550 -16.71 -0.38 6.64
C VAL A 550 -18.11 -0.20 7.19
N THR A 551 -19.10 -0.63 6.42
CA THR A 551 -20.51 -0.64 6.80
C THR A 551 -20.99 -2.09 6.86
N LEU A 552 -21.59 -2.47 7.98
CA LEU A 552 -22.25 -3.77 8.16
C LEU A 552 -23.67 -3.52 8.67
N LYS A 553 -24.65 -4.00 7.89
CA LYS A 553 -26.08 -3.76 8.09
C LYS A 553 -26.80 -5.08 8.37
N ARG A 554 -27.76 -5.07 9.30
CA ARG A 554 -28.75 -6.15 9.49
C ARG A 554 -30.16 -5.55 9.56
N TYR A 555 -31.07 -6.06 8.74
CA TYR A 555 -32.47 -5.64 8.70
C TYR A 555 -33.37 -6.83 8.39
N LYS A 556 -34.69 -6.66 8.47
CA LYS A 556 -35.68 -7.67 8.11
C LYS A 556 -36.35 -7.32 6.78
N GLU A 557 -36.40 -8.31 5.90
CA GLU A 557 -37.20 -8.27 4.68
C GLU A 557 -38.14 -9.48 4.69
N ASN A 558 -39.45 -9.26 4.56
CA ASN A 558 -40.46 -10.31 4.68
C ASN A 558 -40.30 -11.17 5.96
N ASN A 559 -40.04 -10.50 7.09
CA ASN A 559 -39.76 -11.07 8.41
C ASN A 559 -38.56 -12.04 8.47
N LYS A 560 -37.61 -11.95 7.54
CA LYS A 560 -36.36 -12.71 7.54
C LYS A 560 -35.17 -11.76 7.65
N TYR A 561 -34.17 -12.12 8.45
CA TYR A 561 -32.94 -11.33 8.55
C TYR A 561 -32.16 -11.34 7.24
N VAL A 562 -31.73 -10.16 6.84
CA VAL A 562 -30.88 -9.86 5.70
C VAL A 562 -29.68 -9.10 6.21
N TRP A 563 -28.50 -9.43 5.71
CA TRP A 563 -27.29 -8.68 6.00
C TRP A 563 -26.65 -8.13 4.72
N ASP A 564 -26.11 -6.92 4.83
CA ASP A 564 -25.25 -6.31 3.81
C ASP A 564 -23.91 -5.93 4.45
N VAL A 565 -22.83 -6.04 3.69
CA VAL A 565 -21.48 -5.65 4.09
C VAL A 565 -20.83 -4.87 2.95
N VAL A 566 -20.29 -3.69 3.25
CA VAL A 566 -19.59 -2.83 2.29
C VAL A 566 -18.26 -2.38 2.91
N VAL A 567 -17.16 -2.55 2.16
CA VAL A 567 -15.81 -2.08 2.51
C VAL A 567 -15.36 -1.10 1.44
N GLN A 568 -15.04 0.13 1.81
CA GLN A 568 -14.60 1.21 0.92
C GLN A 568 -13.21 1.71 1.33
N LYS A 569 -12.22 1.64 0.44
CA LYS A 569 -10.91 2.28 0.60
C LYS A 569 -11.00 3.72 0.11
N ILE A 570 -10.57 4.66 0.94
CA ILE A 570 -10.60 6.10 0.70
C ILE A 570 -9.15 6.60 0.60
N VAL A 571 -8.86 7.36 -0.45
CA VAL A 571 -7.56 8.05 -0.65
C VAL A 571 -7.88 9.48 -1.07
N ASP A 572 -7.30 10.45 -0.36
CA ASP A 572 -7.49 11.90 -0.60
C ASP A 572 -8.97 12.31 -0.65
N GLY A 573 -9.78 11.78 0.29
CA GLY A 573 -11.21 12.01 0.39
C GLY A 573 -12.08 11.22 -0.59
N VAL A 574 -11.51 10.63 -1.65
CA VAL A 574 -12.23 9.91 -2.70
C VAL A 574 -12.23 8.40 -2.45
N VAL A 575 -13.38 7.75 -2.63
CA VAL A 575 -13.47 6.27 -2.63
C VAL A 575 -12.73 5.71 -3.84
N LYS A 576 -11.58 5.08 -3.64
CA LYS A 576 -10.76 4.46 -4.71
C LYS A 576 -11.09 3.00 -4.99
N LYS A 577 -11.63 2.28 -4.00
CA LYS A 577 -12.02 0.87 -4.18
C LYS A 577 -13.17 0.50 -3.26
N THR A 578 -14.12 -0.26 -3.79
CA THR A 578 -15.24 -0.84 -3.03
C THR A 578 -15.24 -2.36 -3.18
N MET A 579 -15.59 -3.06 -2.11
CA MET A 579 -15.94 -4.48 -2.13
C MET A 579 -17.16 -4.66 -1.24
N ALA A 580 -18.20 -5.29 -1.77
CA ALA A 580 -19.48 -5.42 -1.09
C ALA A 580 -20.13 -6.78 -1.32
N THR A 581 -20.90 -7.23 -0.33
CA THR A 581 -21.79 -8.39 -0.42
C THR A 581 -23.13 -7.99 0.17
N HIS A 582 -24.19 -8.02 -0.65
CA HIS A 582 -25.55 -7.66 -0.24
C HIS A 582 -26.46 -8.89 -0.16
N ASN A 583 -27.65 -8.73 0.42
CA ASN A 583 -28.73 -9.73 0.42
C ASN A 583 -28.35 -11.08 1.06
N ILE A 584 -27.49 -11.07 2.09
CA ILE A 584 -27.00 -12.29 2.74
C ILE A 584 -28.12 -12.88 3.63
N LYS A 585 -28.67 -14.04 3.22
CA LYS A 585 -29.91 -14.65 3.76
C LYS A 585 -29.75 -16.14 4.13
N TYR A 586 -28.64 -16.54 4.79
CA TYR A 586 -28.44 -17.93 5.23
C TYR A 586 -29.24 -18.24 6.52
N THR A 587 -29.66 -19.50 6.68
CA THR A 587 -30.51 -19.95 7.81
C THR A 587 -29.78 -20.14 9.13
N ASP A 588 -28.46 -20.15 9.12
CA ASP A 588 -27.56 -20.36 10.27
C ASP A 588 -26.82 -19.08 10.71
N LEU A 589 -27.29 -17.91 10.27
CA LEU A 589 -26.75 -16.62 10.72
C LEU A 589 -27.31 -16.25 12.11
N PRO A 590 -26.53 -15.55 12.95
CA PRO A 590 -26.99 -15.15 14.28
C PRO A 590 -28.20 -14.21 14.25
N THR A 591 -29.24 -14.55 15.00
CA THR A 591 -30.47 -13.73 15.13
C THR A 591 -30.51 -12.90 16.42
N ASN A 592 -29.59 -13.15 17.37
CA ASN A 592 -29.53 -12.43 18.64
C ASN A 592 -29.29 -10.93 18.42
N LYS A 593 -29.73 -10.09 19.36
CA LYS A 593 -29.62 -8.63 19.27
C LYS A 593 -28.18 -8.15 19.54
N LEU A 594 -27.78 -7.05 18.91
CA LEU A 594 -26.50 -6.38 19.15
C LEU A 594 -26.58 -5.59 20.47
N ALA A 595 -25.64 -5.82 21.39
CA ALA A 595 -25.60 -5.17 22.69
C ALA A 595 -24.32 -4.36 22.95
N TYR A 596 -23.18 -4.74 22.36
CA TYR A 596 -21.92 -3.98 22.42
C TYR A 596 -20.94 -4.40 21.32
N VAL A 597 -19.87 -3.62 21.17
CA VAL A 597 -18.79 -3.87 20.21
C VAL A 597 -17.46 -4.04 20.94
N VAL A 598 -16.62 -4.96 20.44
CA VAL A 598 -15.26 -5.23 20.93
C VAL A 598 -14.27 -4.87 19.82
N LEU A 599 -13.30 -4.01 20.14
CA LEU A 599 -12.14 -3.72 19.30
C LEU A 599 -10.95 -4.57 19.75
N TYR A 600 -10.32 -5.22 18.79
CA TYR A 600 -9.03 -5.89 18.93
C TYR A 600 -8.01 -5.25 18.01
N ILE A 601 -6.81 -4.97 18.52
CA ILE A 601 -5.64 -4.64 17.70
C ILE A 601 -4.46 -5.46 18.23
N GLY A 602 -3.72 -6.12 17.34
CA GLY A 602 -2.56 -6.93 17.72
C GLY A 602 -1.61 -7.24 16.57
N THR A 603 -0.43 -7.77 16.89
CA THR A 603 0.61 -8.13 15.91
C THR A 603 1.15 -9.54 16.18
N ASN A 604 1.65 -10.21 15.14
CA ASN A 604 2.41 -11.47 15.23
C ASN A 604 3.93 -11.19 15.24
N ALA A 605 4.32 -9.92 15.33
CA ALA A 605 5.70 -9.51 15.46
C ALA A 605 6.31 -9.88 16.81
N ALA A 606 7.64 -10.03 16.82
CA ALA A 606 8.41 -10.18 18.05
C ALA A 606 8.55 -8.86 18.85
N SER A 607 8.27 -7.72 18.22
CA SER A 607 8.32 -6.39 18.83
C SER A 607 7.34 -5.44 18.12
N MET A 608 6.89 -4.38 18.81
CA MET A 608 6.08 -3.31 18.21
C MET A 608 6.69 -2.76 16.91
N ALA A 609 8.03 -2.81 16.78
CA ALA A 609 8.76 -2.29 15.61
C ALA A 609 8.35 -2.91 14.27
N LYS A 610 7.78 -4.13 14.31
CA LYS A 610 7.23 -4.83 13.13
C LYS A 610 5.70 -5.02 13.22
N SER A 611 5.02 -4.24 14.05
CA SER A 611 3.56 -4.07 13.96
C SER A 611 3.21 -3.17 12.79
N CYS A 612 2.15 -3.49 12.05
CA CYS A 612 1.49 -2.52 11.18
C CYS A 612 0.95 -1.35 12.02
N ALA A 613 0.87 -0.16 11.42
CA ALA A 613 0.18 0.98 12.02
C ALA A 613 -1.33 0.82 11.83
N MET A 614 -2.07 0.66 12.92
CA MET A 614 -3.51 0.36 12.88
C MET A 614 -4.26 1.21 13.90
N SER A 615 -5.43 1.72 13.50
CA SER A 615 -6.36 2.37 14.41
C SER A 615 -7.81 2.28 13.97
N LEU A 616 -8.73 2.35 14.94
CA LEU A 616 -10.13 2.72 14.72
C LEU A 616 -10.22 4.24 14.87
N THR A 617 -10.76 4.95 13.89
CA THR A 617 -10.77 6.43 13.86
C THR A 617 -12.15 7.06 14.02
N ASP A 618 -13.22 6.31 13.81
CA ASP A 618 -14.61 6.72 14.06
C ASP A 618 -15.48 5.45 14.09
N LEU A 619 -16.42 5.36 15.02
CA LEU A 619 -17.38 4.26 15.16
C LEU A 619 -18.79 4.82 15.34
N LYS A 620 -19.71 4.44 14.45
CA LYS A 620 -21.13 4.82 14.50
C LYS A 620 -22.01 3.58 14.44
N ILE A 621 -22.96 3.48 15.37
CA ILE A 621 -23.94 2.39 15.44
C ILE A 621 -25.33 2.99 15.41
N TYR A 622 -26.13 2.53 14.46
CA TYR A 622 -27.49 2.99 14.25
C TYR A 622 -28.50 1.88 14.49
N ASN A 623 -29.62 2.20 15.12
CA ASN A 623 -30.84 1.40 15.07
C ASN A 623 -31.56 1.71 13.74
N LEU A 624 -31.94 0.67 12.99
CA LEU A 624 -32.66 0.79 11.71
C LEU A 624 -34.17 0.62 11.84
N ASN A 625 -34.65 0.32 13.05
CA ASN A 625 -36.06 0.20 13.37
C ASN A 625 -36.31 0.60 14.84
N PRO A 626 -36.22 1.90 15.19
CA PRO A 626 -36.40 2.37 16.58
C PRO A 626 -37.88 2.41 17.04
N GLY A 627 -38.77 1.67 16.36
CA GLY A 627 -40.15 1.47 16.79
C GLY A 627 -40.24 0.51 17.98
N THR A 628 -41.07 0.85 18.97
CA THR A 628 -41.27 0.02 20.17
C THR A 628 -42.05 -1.26 19.87
N GLY A 629 -41.35 -2.37 19.76
CA GLY A 629 -41.84 -3.71 20.13
C GLY A 629 -43.03 -4.31 19.36
N THR A 630 -42.72 -5.28 18.49
CA THR A 630 -43.57 -6.45 18.14
C THR A 630 -44.91 -6.24 17.41
N GLU A 631 -45.50 -5.06 17.40
CA GLU A 631 -46.69 -4.75 16.59
C GLU A 631 -46.36 -3.75 15.48
N VAL A 632 -46.84 -4.02 14.26
CA VAL A 632 -46.74 -3.10 13.13
C VAL A 632 -47.83 -2.05 13.27
N VAL A 633 -47.63 -1.11 14.20
CA VAL A 633 -48.36 0.15 14.20
C VAL A 633 -47.85 0.94 13.00
N GLU A 634 -48.73 1.31 12.07
CA GLU A 634 -48.37 2.22 11.00
C GLU A 634 -47.96 3.57 11.62
N ASN A 635 -46.75 4.02 11.32
CA ASN A 635 -46.14 5.21 11.90
C ASN A 635 -45.57 6.09 10.77
N ASN A 636 -45.62 7.40 10.96
CA ASN A 636 -44.92 8.34 10.09
C ASN A 636 -43.41 8.17 10.27
N LYS A 637 -42.69 7.97 9.16
CA LYS A 637 -41.24 7.82 9.21
C LYS A 637 -40.59 9.18 9.06
N ILE A 638 -39.81 9.60 10.04
CA ILE A 638 -38.88 10.73 9.91
C ILE A 638 -37.68 10.20 9.10
N TYR A 639 -37.40 10.82 7.96
CA TYR A 639 -36.36 10.39 7.02
C TYR A 639 -35.06 11.18 7.18
N PHE A 640 -35.16 12.44 7.62
CA PHE A 640 -34.05 13.36 7.83
C PHE A 640 -34.08 13.86 9.27
N GLN A 641 -32.92 14.09 9.86
CA GLN A 641 -32.76 14.62 11.21
C GLN A 641 -32.22 16.06 11.19
N GLU A 642 -32.34 16.75 12.32
CA GLU A 642 -31.68 18.06 12.51
C GLU A 642 -30.18 17.97 12.20
N GLY A 643 -29.71 18.83 11.30
CA GLY A 643 -28.32 18.88 10.83
C GLY A 643 -27.95 17.87 9.73
N ASP A 644 -28.88 17.03 9.26
CA ASP A 644 -28.64 16.20 8.08
C ASP A 644 -28.54 17.07 6.81
N ILE A 645 -27.68 16.64 5.87
CA ILE A 645 -27.53 17.23 4.53
C ILE A 645 -27.94 16.20 3.47
N LEU A 646 -28.88 16.57 2.60
CA LEU A 646 -29.30 15.81 1.43
C LEU A 646 -28.72 16.46 0.17
N ASP A 647 -27.83 15.74 -0.51
CA ASP A 647 -27.24 16.12 -1.78
C ASP A 647 -27.95 15.40 -2.93
N LEU A 648 -28.37 16.14 -3.96
CA LEU A 648 -29.00 15.64 -5.18
C LEU A 648 -28.11 15.97 -6.38
N ASP A 649 -27.46 14.95 -6.93
CA ASP A 649 -26.66 15.06 -8.15
C ASP A 649 -27.52 14.68 -9.36
N PHE A 650 -27.87 15.67 -10.19
CA PHE A 650 -28.70 15.45 -11.38
C PHE A 650 -27.88 14.91 -12.57
N ASN A 651 -26.55 15.01 -12.53
CA ASN A 651 -25.66 14.46 -13.55
C ASN A 651 -25.54 12.94 -13.40
N THR A 652 -25.34 12.43 -12.18
CA THR A 652 -25.39 10.98 -11.90
C THR A 652 -26.79 10.45 -11.63
N ARG A 653 -27.77 11.33 -11.36
CA ARG A 653 -29.16 11.02 -10.96
C ARG A 653 -29.23 10.24 -9.64
N THR A 654 -28.43 10.66 -8.67
CA THR A 654 -28.25 10.00 -7.38
C THR A 654 -28.55 10.97 -6.24
N ALA A 655 -29.24 10.48 -5.20
CA ALA A 655 -29.41 11.16 -3.94
C ALA A 655 -28.46 10.61 -2.86
N TYR A 656 -27.85 11.48 -2.07
CA TYR A 656 -26.98 11.12 -0.95
C TYR A 656 -27.43 11.84 0.33
N LEU A 657 -27.59 11.11 1.43
CA LEU A 657 -27.86 11.65 2.76
C LEU A 657 -26.60 11.53 3.61
N ASN A 658 -25.98 12.65 3.99
CA ASN A 658 -24.69 12.68 4.69
C ASN A 658 -23.61 11.81 4.01
N HIS A 659 -23.51 11.95 2.68
CA HIS A 659 -22.64 11.17 1.78
C HIS A 659 -22.94 9.65 1.64
N ASP A 660 -23.98 9.11 2.30
CA ASP A 660 -24.46 7.74 2.05
C ASP A 660 -25.59 7.76 1.00
N GLU A 661 -25.50 6.95 -0.05
CA GLU A 661 -26.52 6.86 -1.12
C GLU A 661 -27.92 6.52 -0.52
N CYS A 662 -28.93 7.29 -0.88
CA CYS A 662 -30.30 7.21 -0.35
C CYS A 662 -31.38 7.13 -1.45
N ASN A 663 -31.03 6.57 -2.61
CA ASN A 663 -31.97 6.32 -3.72
C ASN A 663 -33.20 5.47 -3.31
N ASP A 664 -33.17 4.76 -2.17
CA ASP A 664 -34.30 4.00 -1.63
C ASP A 664 -35.45 4.86 -1.08
N ILE A 665 -35.24 6.17 -0.92
CA ILE A 665 -36.24 7.14 -0.42
C ILE A 665 -36.65 8.20 -1.43
N VAL A 666 -36.14 8.12 -2.66
CA VAL A 666 -36.63 8.96 -3.77
C VAL A 666 -37.91 8.33 -4.32
N ASP A 667 -39.00 9.09 -4.42
CA ASP A 667 -40.26 8.58 -4.94
C ASP A 667 -40.11 8.15 -6.42
N ILE A 668 -40.73 7.02 -6.79
CA ILE A 668 -40.61 6.40 -8.12
C ILE A 668 -41.19 7.30 -9.24
N GLY A 669 -42.11 8.21 -8.92
CA GLY A 669 -42.65 9.20 -9.84
C GLY A 669 -41.73 10.41 -10.07
N SER A 670 -40.68 10.57 -9.27
CA SER A 670 -39.72 11.69 -9.35
C SER A 670 -38.98 11.74 -10.69
N ARG A 671 -38.69 12.95 -11.15
CA ARG A 671 -37.91 13.19 -12.38
C ARG A 671 -36.85 14.25 -12.14
N PHE A 672 -35.59 13.85 -12.24
CA PHE A 672 -34.47 14.77 -12.39
C PHE A 672 -34.70 15.68 -13.62
N PHE A 673 -34.42 16.97 -13.47
CA PHE A 673 -34.74 18.03 -14.42
C PHE A 673 -33.56 19.00 -14.59
N ASN A 674 -33.58 19.77 -15.68
CA ASN A 674 -32.52 20.74 -15.97
C ASN A 674 -32.94 22.14 -15.50
N ILE A 675 -31.95 23.02 -15.31
CA ILE A 675 -32.15 24.47 -15.26
C ILE A 675 -32.14 24.97 -16.71
N GLY A 676 -33.25 25.59 -17.14
CA GLY A 676 -33.37 26.15 -18.48
C GLY A 676 -32.50 27.38 -18.66
N THR A 677 -32.33 27.87 -19.89
CA THR A 677 -31.68 29.16 -20.15
C THR A 677 -32.55 30.32 -19.64
N GLY A 678 -31.95 31.30 -18.96
CA GLY A 678 -32.63 32.36 -18.23
C GLY A 678 -32.87 31.99 -16.76
N ASP A 679 -33.78 32.72 -16.11
CA ASP A 679 -34.20 32.45 -14.73
C ASP A 679 -35.04 31.17 -14.67
N THR A 680 -34.71 30.24 -13.76
CA THR A 680 -35.55 29.09 -13.40
C THR A 680 -35.86 29.14 -11.90
N GLU A 681 -37.15 29.23 -11.54
CA GLU A 681 -37.57 29.14 -10.13
C GLU A 681 -37.75 27.66 -9.72
N ILE A 682 -37.05 27.26 -8.66
CA ILE A 682 -37.15 25.94 -8.04
C ILE A 682 -37.75 26.13 -6.64
N LYS A 683 -38.96 25.57 -6.44
CA LYS A 683 -39.67 25.61 -5.16
C LYS A 683 -39.35 24.38 -4.31
N PHE A 684 -39.20 24.59 -3.01
CA PHE A 684 -38.91 23.57 -2.02
C PHE A 684 -40.12 23.44 -1.07
N ASN A 685 -40.72 22.26 -0.98
CA ASN A 685 -41.82 21.99 -0.07
C ASN A 685 -41.44 20.89 0.92
N SER A 686 -41.61 21.14 2.20
CA SER A 686 -41.20 20.24 3.29
C SER A 686 -41.97 20.61 4.56
N ASP A 687 -42.12 19.64 5.47
CA ASP A 687 -42.57 19.86 6.84
C ASP A 687 -41.52 20.58 7.72
N ASP A 688 -40.26 20.66 7.28
CA ASP A 688 -39.33 21.64 7.85
C ASP A 688 -39.68 23.06 7.37
N THR A 689 -39.82 23.99 8.30
CA THR A 689 -40.02 25.42 7.99
C THR A 689 -38.72 26.21 7.91
N GLY A 690 -37.61 25.67 8.42
CA GLY A 690 -36.29 26.32 8.45
C GLY A 690 -35.23 25.59 7.62
N LEU A 691 -35.63 24.77 6.65
CA LEU A 691 -34.68 24.15 5.71
C LEU A 691 -33.90 25.24 4.96
N ASN A 692 -32.64 24.98 4.70
CA ASN A 692 -31.82 25.78 3.79
C ASN A 692 -31.43 24.91 2.58
N ALA A 693 -31.23 25.52 1.43
CA ALA A 693 -30.76 24.80 0.24
C ALA A 693 -29.86 25.69 -0.63
N ASP A 694 -28.91 25.04 -1.30
CA ASP A 694 -27.98 25.66 -2.23
C ASP A 694 -28.04 24.92 -3.57
N ILE A 695 -28.06 25.66 -4.67
CA ILE A 695 -28.07 25.14 -6.04
C ILE A 695 -26.77 25.55 -6.72
N THR A 696 -26.02 24.56 -7.21
CA THR A 696 -24.80 24.79 -7.98
C THR A 696 -24.92 24.18 -9.37
N PHE A 697 -24.39 24.86 -10.39
CA PHE A 697 -24.24 24.30 -11.73
C PHE A 697 -23.14 25.01 -12.50
N ARG A 698 -22.68 24.36 -13.57
CA ARG A 698 -21.75 24.94 -14.54
C ARG A 698 -22.53 25.30 -15.80
N GLU A 699 -22.42 26.55 -16.23
CA GLU A 699 -23.04 27.02 -17.46
C GLU A 699 -22.34 26.42 -18.68
N ASN A 700 -23.11 26.16 -19.73
CA ASN A 700 -22.65 25.59 -20.97
C ASN A 700 -23.23 26.32 -22.19
N TRP A 701 -22.50 26.26 -23.30
CA TRP A 701 -22.89 26.75 -24.61
C TRP A 701 -22.56 25.68 -25.65
N PHE A 702 -23.41 25.55 -26.67
CA PHE A 702 -23.12 24.68 -27.80
C PHE A 702 -22.05 25.31 -28.73
N GLY A 703 -21.05 24.53 -29.15
CA GLY A 703 -19.95 24.99 -30.01
C GLY A 703 -18.76 25.58 -29.26
N THR A 704 -17.79 26.14 -29.98
CA THR A 704 -16.65 26.86 -29.37
C THR A 704 -16.99 28.34 -29.21
N VAL A 705 -17.45 28.74 -28.03
CA VAL A 705 -17.77 30.13 -27.68
C VAL A 705 -16.61 30.72 -26.88
N ASP A 706 -16.17 31.93 -27.23
CA ASP A 706 -15.15 32.68 -26.48
C ASP A 706 -15.77 33.36 -25.25
#